data_AF-A0A8H7WZ11-F1
#
_entry.id   AF-A0A8H7WZ11-F1
#
_cell.length_a   1.000
_cell.length_b   1.000
_cell.length_c   1.000
_cell.angle_alpha   90.00
_cell.angle_beta   90.00
_cell.angle_gamma   90.00
#
_symmetry.space_group_name_H-M   'P 1'
#
loop_
_entity.id
_entity.type
_entity.pdbx_description
1 polymer ?
#
loop_
_entity_poly.entity_id
_entity_poly.type
_entity_poly.pdbx_seq_one_letter_code
_entity_poly.pdbx_strand_id
1 'polypeptide(L)'
;MGSRQETYAISAKTQQVVDDYANYVAGGFAPYPVALTRTIKAKAWDVDGKEYIDFLSMYAVVNMGHSHPKILAASVEAMKEGAIVNLPFHNPTYGKLAKKLHQMFGYDKFVALTSGGEAVDAAVKIARKWGYQTKEIPDGKCHILTAAACYHGVTISTVSLASKKSNYFGPFVPQVGSTSPSGKVVAFGVIEDLREALEVDGENIAAFMIEPMQGAAGMITPPQGYLKEVEALCKKHNVLFICDEIQCGLGRAGSDLFHLREDVRPDMVVLGKALSGGMCALSGVMGDNRTLGLLDNFEIGSTFAATPVGCAAAIAALDVLVDEKLSDRANELGSLLISTLEAAKLPHVTGFSGAGLFWSIIFEPKPPKVTPRRIVSLLAQRGVLVSAAGLNRGSDQTENEINISDLELLHHFSTSTYLTMSNVPAEQHIWQTTLIRLGLQHKFLLRGILGLSALHLGHLAHLESSPSSIDYMVKASTHQNIGLGDFRKALETIDASTFDAILAFSCVIPIHSIAVASGSAYQPANPDQDILSSFLSSLSLFRSVNSLLLPSLDIYTSSTISPLLQITTQKLPEPSTFPGMDSLERLEIACTNFSTSTTSFQNHLQRNIFSSAIATLRSTFATTVDTTSIDRFTIGAVLIWTISVSDEYFVQLSRGHPSALAILAHYAVLLHRHDDVWWLQGLGFSLVEKICAELGDEWAEVVRWPRMAVGL
;
A
#
# COMPACT_ATOMS: atom_id res chain seq x y z
N MET A 1 -14.09 -27.05 41.63
CA MET A 1 -15.40 -26.39 41.77
C MET A 1 -15.48 -25.31 40.70
N GLY A 2 -16.56 -25.31 39.91
CA GLY A 2 -16.55 -24.86 38.52
C GLY A 2 -16.38 -23.37 38.28
N SER A 3 -15.59 -23.02 37.26
CA SER A 3 -15.75 -21.76 36.55
C SER A 3 -16.85 -21.97 35.51
N ARG A 4 -18.10 -21.67 35.86
CA ARG A 4 -19.10 -21.35 34.84
C ARG A 4 -18.47 -20.27 33.96
N GLN A 5 -18.39 -20.50 32.65
CA GLN A 5 -18.25 -19.40 31.70
C GLN A 5 -19.49 -18.52 31.93
N GLU A 6 -19.35 -17.46 32.72
CA GLU A 6 -20.34 -16.40 32.77
C GLU A 6 -20.28 -15.68 31.42
N THR A 7 -21.01 -16.21 30.44
CA THR A 7 -21.48 -15.41 29.32
C THR A 7 -22.27 -14.26 29.93
N TYR A 8 -21.77 -13.03 29.76
CA TYR A 8 -22.44 -11.83 30.24
C TYR A 8 -23.86 -11.79 29.67
N ALA A 9 -24.86 -11.97 30.54
CA ALA A 9 -26.25 -11.93 30.16
C ALA A 9 -26.67 -10.47 29.97
N ILE A 10 -27.09 -10.11 28.76
CA ILE A 10 -27.72 -8.82 28.49
C ILE A 10 -29.16 -8.84 28.99
N SER A 11 -29.72 -7.67 29.32
CA SER A 11 -31.10 -7.58 29.81
C SER A 11 -32.10 -8.00 28.73
N ALA A 12 -33.31 -8.37 29.12
CA ALA A 12 -34.39 -8.67 28.17
C ALA A 12 -34.69 -7.48 27.24
N LYS A 13 -34.58 -6.24 27.73
CA LYS A 13 -34.76 -5.03 26.92
C LYS A 13 -33.64 -4.87 25.89
N THR A 14 -32.39 -5.08 26.29
CA THR A 14 -31.25 -5.00 25.36
C THR A 14 -31.32 -6.15 24.35
N GLN A 15 -31.71 -7.35 24.77
CA GLN A 15 -31.89 -8.50 23.88
C GLN A 15 -32.96 -8.21 22.83
N GLN A 16 -34.10 -7.62 23.21
CA GLN A 16 -35.12 -7.22 22.25
C GLN A 16 -34.57 -6.26 21.18
N VAL A 17 -33.78 -5.25 21.56
CA VAL A 17 -33.14 -4.34 20.58
C VAL A 17 -32.16 -5.07 19.67
N VAL A 18 -31.37 -6.00 20.21
CA VAL A 18 -30.46 -6.84 19.42
C VAL A 18 -31.22 -7.69 18.41
N ASP A 19 -32.34 -8.29 18.82
CA ASP A 19 -33.20 -9.10 17.96
C ASP A 19 -33.86 -8.24 16.87
N ASP A 20 -34.33 -7.04 17.21
CA ASP A 20 -34.87 -6.08 16.24
C ASP A 20 -33.82 -5.70 15.19
N TYR A 21 -32.57 -5.45 15.61
CA TYR A 21 -31.46 -5.19 14.68
C TYR A 21 -31.19 -6.39 13.78
N ALA A 22 -31.17 -7.60 14.33
CA ALA A 22 -30.92 -8.83 13.56
C ALA A 22 -32.03 -9.10 12.53
N ASN A 23 -33.28 -8.78 12.87
CA ASN A 23 -34.44 -9.06 12.01
C ASN A 23 -34.72 -7.97 10.98
N TYR A 24 -34.45 -6.70 11.31
CA TYR A 24 -34.97 -5.55 10.55
C TYR A 24 -33.90 -4.55 10.08
N VAL A 25 -32.64 -4.67 10.51
CA VAL A 25 -31.57 -3.72 10.14
C VAL A 25 -30.52 -4.43 9.27
N ALA A 26 -30.18 -3.81 8.13
CA ALA A 26 -29.18 -4.33 7.20
C ALA A 26 -27.86 -3.54 7.28
N GLY A 27 -26.74 -4.29 7.24
CA GLY A 27 -25.40 -3.71 7.13
C GLY A 27 -24.92 -2.92 8.35
N GLY A 28 -23.93 -2.05 8.12
CA GLY A 28 -23.34 -1.20 9.16
C GLY A 28 -22.18 -1.85 9.94
N PHE A 29 -21.73 -1.17 10.99
CA PHE A 29 -20.70 -1.68 11.90
C PHE A 29 -21.33 -2.65 12.90
N ALA A 30 -20.67 -3.78 13.18
CA ALA A 30 -21.13 -4.77 14.15
C ALA A 30 -21.21 -4.17 15.57
N PRO A 31 -22.42 -3.81 16.07
CA PRO A 31 -22.57 -3.06 17.30
C PRO A 31 -22.20 -3.93 18.51
N TYR A 32 -21.86 -3.27 19.61
CA TYR A 32 -21.80 -3.92 20.92
C TYR A 32 -23.23 -4.01 21.47
N PRO A 33 -23.58 -5.04 22.27
CA PRO A 33 -24.94 -5.20 22.78
C PRO A 33 -25.19 -4.23 23.95
N VAL A 34 -25.24 -2.94 23.63
CA VAL A 34 -25.54 -1.80 24.52
C VAL A 34 -26.57 -0.94 23.79
N ALA A 35 -27.79 -0.87 24.32
CA ALA A 35 -28.90 -0.16 23.69
C ALA A 35 -29.10 1.23 24.35
N LEU A 36 -28.49 2.26 23.79
CA LEU A 36 -28.54 3.64 24.32
C LEU A 36 -29.88 4.34 24.01
N THR A 37 -30.41 5.10 24.97
CA THR A 37 -31.69 5.83 24.84
C THR A 37 -31.59 7.32 25.16
N ARG A 38 -30.55 7.74 25.88
CA ARG A 38 -30.37 9.14 26.30
C ARG A 38 -28.90 9.50 26.33
N THR A 39 -28.55 10.71 25.90
CA THR A 39 -27.18 11.23 25.98
C THR A 39 -27.16 12.71 26.38
N ILE A 40 -26.26 13.07 27.30
CA ILE A 40 -26.09 14.42 27.83
C ILE A 40 -24.63 14.63 28.25
N LYS A 41 -24.02 15.73 27.81
CA LYS A 41 -22.60 16.05 28.09
C LYS A 41 -21.69 14.89 27.66
N ALA A 42 -20.87 14.35 28.55
CA ALA A 42 -20.00 13.20 28.25
C ALA A 42 -20.65 11.84 28.60
N LYS A 43 -21.96 11.80 28.88
CA LYS A 43 -22.63 10.62 29.43
C LYS A 43 -23.74 10.10 28.52
N ALA A 44 -23.97 8.80 28.58
CA ALA A 44 -25.07 8.10 27.93
C ALA A 44 -25.78 7.16 28.91
N TRP A 45 -27.05 6.86 28.66
CA TRP A 45 -27.84 5.89 29.43
C TRP A 45 -28.47 4.87 28.48
N ASP A 46 -28.47 3.60 28.88
CA ASP A 46 -29.13 2.53 28.13
C ASP A 46 -30.62 2.37 28.48
N VAL A 47 -31.29 1.42 27.82
CA VAL A 47 -32.70 1.03 28.06
C VAL A 47 -33.00 0.54 29.48
N ASP A 48 -31.96 0.15 30.23
CA ASP A 48 -32.04 -0.27 31.63
C ASP A 48 -31.71 0.88 32.60
N GLY A 49 -31.36 2.06 32.08
CA GLY A 49 -30.97 3.23 32.86
C GLY A 49 -29.54 3.18 33.38
N LYS A 50 -28.72 2.22 32.94
CA LYS A 50 -27.30 2.19 33.30
C LYS A 50 -26.59 3.36 32.66
N GLU A 51 -25.83 4.09 33.46
CA GLU A 51 -25.02 5.22 33.02
C GLU A 51 -23.68 4.75 32.44
N TYR A 52 -23.25 5.43 31.39
CA TYR A 52 -21.94 5.25 30.75
C TYR A 52 -21.27 6.60 30.54
N ILE A 53 -19.94 6.60 30.60
CA ILE A 53 -19.10 7.69 30.08
C ILE A 53 -18.74 7.36 28.63
N ASP A 54 -19.03 8.29 27.72
CA ASP A 54 -18.76 8.14 26.29
C ASP A 54 -17.34 8.62 25.94
N PHE A 55 -16.40 7.68 25.88
CA PHE A 55 -15.04 7.92 25.38
C PHE A 55 -14.92 7.76 23.85
N LEU A 56 -15.98 7.31 23.18
CA LEU A 56 -16.03 7.19 21.73
C LEU A 56 -16.39 8.54 21.07
N SER A 57 -17.12 9.41 21.80
CA SER A 57 -17.70 10.65 21.28
C SER A 57 -18.49 10.40 19.99
N MET A 58 -19.15 9.24 19.94
CA MET A 58 -19.83 8.71 18.75
C MET A 58 -19.00 8.82 17.46
N TYR A 59 -17.73 8.39 17.51
CA TYR A 59 -16.75 8.47 16.42
C TYR A 59 -16.29 9.90 16.10
N ALA A 60 -16.13 10.73 17.13
CA ALA A 60 -15.78 12.16 17.06
C ALA A 60 -16.86 13.06 16.43
N VAL A 61 -18.14 12.71 16.63
CA VAL A 61 -19.30 13.52 16.21
C VAL A 61 -19.67 14.57 17.25
N VAL A 62 -19.48 14.27 18.54
CA VAL A 62 -19.89 15.14 19.65
C VAL A 62 -18.69 15.65 20.42
N ASN A 63 -17.76 16.33 19.74
CA ASN A 63 -16.56 16.92 20.37
C ASN A 63 -16.91 17.90 21.50
N MET A 64 -18.01 18.64 21.35
CA MET A 64 -18.55 19.60 22.33
C MET A 64 -19.38 18.93 23.44
N GLY A 65 -19.52 17.60 23.41
CA GLY A 65 -20.43 16.83 24.27
C GLY A 65 -21.85 16.72 23.71
N HIS A 66 -22.54 15.67 24.14
CA HIS A 66 -23.93 15.40 23.78
C HIS A 66 -24.86 16.52 24.22
N SER A 67 -25.73 16.98 23.31
CA SER A 67 -26.79 17.94 23.63
C SER A 67 -26.26 19.23 24.27
N HIS A 68 -25.14 19.75 23.76
CA HIS A 68 -24.54 20.98 24.27
C HIS A 68 -25.59 22.13 24.30
N PRO A 69 -25.82 22.80 25.45
CA PRO A 69 -26.97 23.71 25.61
C PRO A 69 -27.04 24.83 24.57
N LYS A 70 -25.90 25.44 24.22
CA LYS A 70 -25.83 26.51 23.19
C LYS A 70 -26.21 26.00 21.79
N ILE A 71 -25.77 24.79 21.44
CA ILE A 71 -26.01 24.18 20.13
C ILE A 71 -27.45 23.68 20.04
N LEU A 72 -27.95 23.04 21.10
CA LEU A 72 -29.33 22.60 21.21
C LEU A 72 -30.30 23.77 21.11
N ALA A 73 -30.06 24.87 21.85
CA ALA A 73 -30.90 26.05 21.80
C ALA A 73 -30.94 26.66 20.38
N ALA A 74 -29.78 26.84 19.74
CA ALA A 74 -29.71 27.35 18.37
C ALA A 74 -30.48 26.46 17.37
N SER A 75 -30.38 25.13 17.54
CA SER A 75 -31.09 24.16 16.71
C SER A 75 -32.60 24.24 16.91
N VAL A 76 -33.06 24.30 18.17
CA VAL A 76 -34.49 24.39 18.52
C VAL A 76 -35.11 25.68 18.01
N GLU A 77 -34.43 26.82 18.17
CA GLU A 77 -34.94 28.09 17.64
C GLU A 77 -35.01 28.08 16.10
N ALA A 78 -33.99 27.56 15.42
CA ALA A 78 -34.04 27.42 13.96
C ALA A 78 -35.19 26.48 13.49
N MET A 79 -35.47 25.40 14.22
CA MET A 79 -36.57 24.49 13.91
C MET A 79 -37.95 25.16 14.03
N LYS A 80 -38.13 26.07 15.00
CA LYS A 80 -39.39 26.81 15.17
C LYS A 80 -39.67 27.75 14.00
N GLU A 81 -38.62 28.38 13.46
CA GLU A 81 -38.73 29.32 12.33
C GLU A 81 -38.92 28.61 10.99
N GLY A 82 -38.24 27.49 10.78
CA GLY A 82 -38.37 26.71 9.54
C GLY A 82 -37.35 25.59 9.46
N ALA A 83 -37.83 24.35 9.51
CA ALA A 83 -36.96 23.17 9.49
C ALA A 83 -36.19 22.99 8.16
N ILE A 84 -36.75 23.44 7.03
CA ILE A 84 -36.14 23.27 5.71
C ILE A 84 -36.32 24.50 4.82
N VAL A 85 -35.20 25.04 4.36
CA VAL A 85 -35.06 26.00 3.26
C VAL A 85 -33.82 25.52 2.49
N ASN A 86 -33.97 25.17 1.22
CA ASN A 86 -32.92 24.48 0.46
C ASN A 86 -32.65 25.14 -0.90
N LEU A 87 -31.88 24.43 -1.74
CA LEU A 87 -31.23 24.88 -2.98
C LEU A 87 -32.02 25.82 -3.93
N PRO A 88 -33.34 25.69 -4.18
CA PRO A 88 -34.06 26.63 -5.04
C PRO A 88 -34.17 28.06 -4.49
N PHE A 89 -33.94 28.27 -3.19
CA PHE A 89 -34.06 29.58 -2.55
C PHE A 89 -32.85 29.91 -1.68
N HIS A 90 -32.57 31.20 -1.48
CA HIS A 90 -31.47 31.61 -0.61
C HIS A 90 -31.81 31.35 0.88
N ASN A 91 -31.07 30.45 1.51
CA ASN A 91 -31.05 30.29 2.98
C ASN A 91 -30.09 31.33 3.60
N PRO A 92 -30.57 32.33 4.37
CA PRO A 92 -29.71 33.34 4.96
C PRO A 92 -28.72 32.77 5.99
N THR A 93 -29.07 31.67 6.67
CA THR A 93 -28.20 31.01 7.66
C THR A 93 -27.03 30.29 6.99
N TYR A 94 -27.23 29.81 5.75
CA TYR A 94 -26.15 29.17 4.99
C TYR A 94 -25.06 30.18 4.61
N GLY A 95 -25.44 31.37 4.13
CA GLY A 95 -24.48 32.45 3.86
C GLY A 95 -23.72 32.90 5.11
N LYS A 96 -24.39 32.94 6.27
CA LYS A 96 -23.75 33.22 7.57
C LYS A 96 -22.74 32.15 7.97
N LEU A 97 -23.07 30.87 7.78
CA LEU A 97 -22.15 29.77 8.06
C LEU A 97 -20.92 29.84 7.15
N ALA A 98 -21.11 30.01 5.83
CA ALA A 98 -20.00 30.15 4.90
C ALA A 98 -19.09 31.34 5.25
N LYS A 99 -19.68 32.49 5.61
CA LYS A 99 -18.93 33.66 6.08
C LYS A 99 -18.13 33.36 7.37
N LYS A 100 -18.72 32.64 8.32
CA LYS A 100 -18.02 32.28 9.56
C LYS A 100 -16.83 31.36 9.30
N LEU A 101 -17.01 30.34 8.45
CA LEU A 101 -15.93 29.44 8.03
C LEU A 101 -14.81 30.20 7.32
N HIS A 102 -15.16 31.13 6.42
CA HIS A 102 -14.19 32.04 5.78
C HIS A 102 -13.39 32.84 6.81
N GLN A 103 -14.07 33.45 7.79
CA GLN A 103 -13.41 34.26 8.82
C GLN A 103 -12.50 33.43 9.74
N MET A 104 -12.85 32.17 10.00
CA MET A 104 -12.09 31.30 10.88
C MET A 104 -10.89 30.66 10.18
N PHE A 105 -11.05 30.23 8.93
CA PHE A 105 -10.07 29.36 8.26
C PHE A 105 -9.48 29.96 6.98
N GLY A 106 -9.96 31.12 6.53
CA GLY A 106 -9.35 31.86 5.41
C GLY A 106 -9.60 31.26 4.02
N TYR A 107 -10.65 30.47 3.84
CA TYR A 107 -11.09 29.95 2.53
C TYR A 107 -12.19 30.80 1.91
N ASP A 108 -12.16 30.99 0.59
CA ASP A 108 -13.11 31.88 -0.10
C ASP A 108 -14.56 31.35 -0.09
N LYS A 109 -14.74 30.03 -0.26
CA LYS A 109 -16.05 29.40 -0.46
C LYS A 109 -16.22 28.15 0.41
N PHE A 110 -17.48 27.81 0.62
CA PHE A 110 -17.90 26.56 1.26
C PHE A 110 -19.08 25.97 0.49
N VAL A 111 -19.02 24.66 0.22
CA VAL A 111 -20.15 23.90 -0.33
C VAL A 111 -20.63 22.88 0.71
N ALA A 112 -21.88 23.00 1.14
CA ALA A 112 -22.49 22.13 2.14
C ALA A 112 -23.10 20.88 1.53
N LEU A 113 -22.97 19.77 2.27
CA LEU A 113 -23.49 18.44 2.00
C LEU A 113 -24.01 17.84 3.31
N THR A 114 -24.48 16.59 3.30
CA THR A 114 -25.11 15.96 4.47
C THR A 114 -24.16 15.00 5.18
N SER A 115 -23.41 14.19 4.43
CA SER A 115 -22.51 13.17 4.99
C SER A 115 -21.05 13.40 4.62
N GLY A 116 -20.13 12.85 5.41
CA GLY A 116 -18.69 12.90 5.10
C GLY A 116 -18.35 12.28 3.74
N GLY A 117 -18.98 11.16 3.38
CA GLY A 117 -18.78 10.52 2.08
C GLY A 117 -19.23 11.38 0.91
N GLU A 118 -20.36 12.09 1.04
CA GLU A 118 -20.78 13.08 0.03
C GLU A 118 -19.74 14.20 -0.11
N ALA A 119 -19.20 14.69 1.01
CA ALA A 119 -18.22 15.77 1.01
C ALA A 119 -16.90 15.35 0.35
N VAL A 120 -16.47 14.11 0.55
CA VAL A 120 -15.32 13.56 -0.17
C VAL A 120 -15.63 13.38 -1.66
N ASP A 121 -16.80 12.83 -2.02
CA ASP A 121 -17.21 12.70 -3.43
C ASP A 121 -17.20 14.07 -4.14
N ALA A 122 -17.65 15.12 -3.44
CA ALA A 122 -17.59 16.49 -3.92
C ALA A 122 -16.15 16.98 -4.11
N ALA A 123 -15.25 16.74 -3.15
CA ALA A 123 -13.84 17.09 -3.27
C ALA A 123 -13.17 16.39 -4.47
N VAL A 124 -13.45 15.10 -4.67
CA VAL A 124 -12.98 14.31 -5.83
C VAL A 124 -13.49 14.92 -7.14
N LYS A 125 -14.78 15.29 -7.21
CA LYS A 125 -15.37 15.94 -8.39
C LYS A 125 -14.74 17.30 -8.68
N ILE A 126 -14.57 18.14 -7.67
CA ILE A 126 -13.95 19.47 -7.81
C ILE A 126 -12.50 19.32 -8.29
N ALA A 127 -11.74 18.39 -7.70
CA ALA A 127 -10.36 18.11 -8.08
C ALA A 127 -10.25 17.64 -9.53
N ARG A 128 -11.15 16.76 -9.99
CA ARG A 128 -11.21 16.35 -11.40
C ARG A 128 -11.56 17.50 -12.34
N LYS A 129 -12.58 18.30 -12.00
CA LYS A 129 -12.96 19.46 -12.81
C LYS A 129 -11.78 20.44 -12.94
N TRP A 130 -11.09 20.71 -11.83
CA TRP A 130 -9.86 21.52 -11.85
C TRP A 130 -8.75 20.86 -12.68
N GLY A 131 -8.54 19.55 -12.54
CA GLY A 131 -7.56 18.78 -13.30
C GLY A 131 -7.76 18.89 -14.81
N TYR A 132 -9.01 18.75 -15.27
CA TYR A 132 -9.34 18.86 -16.69
C TYR A 132 -9.36 20.31 -17.20
N GLN A 133 -9.94 21.26 -16.45
CA GLN A 133 -10.15 22.63 -16.95
C GLN A 133 -9.00 23.59 -16.70
N THR A 134 -8.22 23.36 -15.64
CA THR A 134 -7.17 24.30 -15.20
C THR A 134 -5.78 23.70 -15.35
N LYS A 135 -5.60 22.43 -14.99
CA LYS A 135 -4.33 21.73 -15.21
C LYS A 135 -4.21 21.12 -16.62
N GLU A 136 -5.31 21.05 -17.36
CA GLU A 136 -5.38 20.54 -18.74
C GLU A 136 -4.92 19.08 -18.86
N ILE A 137 -5.18 18.26 -17.84
CA ILE A 137 -4.90 16.81 -17.89
C ILE A 137 -5.72 16.19 -19.03
N PRO A 138 -5.13 15.32 -19.88
CA PRO A 138 -5.87 14.66 -20.95
C PRO A 138 -7.10 13.90 -20.45
N ASP A 139 -8.13 13.85 -21.29
CA ASP A 139 -9.37 13.15 -20.96
C ASP A 139 -9.10 11.68 -20.58
N GLY A 140 -9.75 11.23 -19.51
CA GLY A 140 -9.53 9.89 -18.99
C GLY A 140 -8.11 9.63 -18.45
N LYS A 141 -7.32 10.65 -18.09
CA LYS A 141 -6.04 10.48 -17.38
C LYS A 141 -5.99 11.13 -16.00
N CYS A 142 -7.03 11.82 -15.56
CA CYS A 142 -7.05 12.58 -14.30
C CYS A 142 -7.13 11.68 -13.05
N HIS A 143 -6.00 11.58 -12.34
CA HIS A 143 -5.87 10.79 -11.12
C HIS A 143 -6.09 11.61 -9.85
N ILE A 144 -6.82 11.03 -8.89
CA ILE A 144 -6.88 11.50 -7.50
C ILE A 144 -6.14 10.49 -6.62
N LEU A 145 -4.99 10.89 -6.13
CA LEU A 145 -4.11 10.06 -5.30
C LEU A 145 -4.48 10.23 -3.81
N THR A 146 -4.34 9.17 -3.02
CA THR A 146 -4.46 9.20 -1.56
C THR A 146 -3.36 8.35 -0.91
N ALA A 147 -3.31 8.30 0.42
CA ALA A 147 -2.42 7.43 1.16
C ALA A 147 -3.09 6.08 1.46
N ALA A 148 -2.33 5.00 1.46
CA ALA A 148 -2.80 3.67 1.84
C ALA A 148 -3.38 3.67 3.27
N ALA A 149 -4.28 2.72 3.55
CA ALA A 149 -5.02 2.61 4.82
C ALA A 149 -6.02 3.75 5.13
N CYS A 150 -6.31 4.62 4.16
CA CYS A 150 -7.29 5.70 4.31
C CYS A 150 -8.71 5.20 4.55
N TYR A 151 -9.52 6.02 5.22
CA TYR A 151 -10.97 5.88 5.28
C TYR A 151 -11.65 7.22 4.98
N HIS A 152 -12.22 7.31 3.78
CA HIS A 152 -12.90 8.52 3.30
C HIS A 152 -14.43 8.35 3.18
N GLY A 153 -14.98 7.26 3.71
CA GLY A 153 -16.40 6.93 3.64
C GLY A 153 -16.69 5.63 2.90
N VAL A 154 -17.96 5.41 2.57
CA VAL A 154 -18.46 4.15 1.98
C VAL A 154 -19.28 4.33 0.69
N THR A 155 -19.26 5.50 0.06
CA THR A 155 -19.82 5.69 -1.30
C THR A 155 -18.92 4.99 -2.33
N ILE A 156 -19.42 4.79 -3.56
CA ILE A 156 -18.64 4.10 -4.60
C ILE A 156 -17.30 4.80 -4.86
N SER A 157 -17.24 6.14 -4.89
CA SER A 157 -15.98 6.86 -5.10
C SER A 157 -15.05 6.78 -3.88
N THR A 158 -15.57 6.88 -2.66
CA THR A 158 -14.74 6.79 -1.45
C THR A 158 -14.22 5.38 -1.20
N VAL A 159 -15.01 4.34 -1.48
CA VAL A 159 -14.55 2.94 -1.43
C VAL A 159 -13.51 2.69 -2.52
N SER A 160 -13.60 3.38 -3.67
CA SER A 160 -12.58 3.28 -4.71
C SER A 160 -11.22 3.82 -4.26
N LEU A 161 -11.18 4.76 -3.30
CA LEU A 161 -9.94 5.25 -2.68
C LEU A 161 -9.35 4.26 -1.65
N ALA A 162 -10.19 3.46 -0.99
CA ALA A 162 -9.76 2.57 0.09
C ALA A 162 -8.83 1.45 -0.38
N SER A 163 -7.86 1.06 0.45
CA SER A 163 -6.92 -0.03 0.14
C SER A 163 -7.54 -1.44 0.20
N LYS A 164 -8.61 -1.64 0.97
CA LYS A 164 -9.37 -2.90 1.07
C LYS A 164 -10.81 -2.66 0.61
N LYS A 165 -11.32 -3.49 -0.31
CA LYS A 165 -12.65 -3.33 -0.94
C LYS A 165 -13.36 -4.67 -1.05
N SER A 166 -14.69 -4.67 -1.09
CA SER A 166 -15.47 -5.86 -1.43
C SER A 166 -15.42 -6.12 -2.94
N ASN A 167 -15.12 -7.35 -3.35
CA ASN A 167 -15.05 -7.71 -4.77
C ASN A 167 -16.40 -7.59 -5.51
N TYR A 168 -17.52 -7.50 -4.79
CA TYR A 168 -18.86 -7.48 -5.36
C TYR A 168 -19.48 -6.08 -5.56
N PHE A 169 -18.77 -5.01 -5.17
CA PHE A 169 -19.25 -3.63 -5.37
C PHE A 169 -18.70 -2.95 -6.64
N GLY A 170 -17.90 -3.66 -7.43
CA GLY A 170 -17.32 -3.13 -8.65
C GLY A 170 -18.32 -3.01 -9.82
N PRO A 171 -17.91 -2.35 -10.92
CA PRO A 171 -16.59 -1.72 -11.12
C PRO A 171 -16.42 -0.46 -10.26
N PHE A 172 -15.21 -0.28 -9.72
CA PHE A 172 -14.84 0.90 -8.94
C PHE A 172 -14.53 2.09 -9.86
N VAL A 173 -14.58 3.31 -9.29
CA VAL A 173 -14.21 4.52 -10.01
C VAL A 173 -12.73 4.38 -10.44
N PRO A 174 -12.41 4.46 -11.74
CA PRO A 174 -11.03 4.38 -12.19
C PRO A 174 -10.24 5.61 -11.72
N GLN A 175 -8.91 5.50 -11.65
CA GLN A 175 -8.00 6.65 -11.42
C GLN A 175 -8.25 7.38 -10.09
N VAL A 176 -8.73 6.65 -9.09
CA VAL A 176 -8.73 7.09 -7.69
C VAL A 176 -8.17 5.96 -6.83
N GLY A 177 -7.24 6.28 -5.93
CA GLY A 177 -6.64 5.26 -5.10
C GLY A 177 -5.34 5.69 -4.44
N SER A 178 -4.75 4.76 -3.71
CA SER A 178 -3.42 4.92 -3.08
C SER A 178 -2.26 4.47 -3.97
N THR A 179 -2.56 4.12 -5.22
CA THR A 179 -1.57 3.70 -6.22
C THR A 179 -1.57 4.72 -7.37
N SER A 180 -0.39 5.23 -7.71
CA SER A 180 -0.20 6.14 -8.83
C SER A 180 -0.37 5.42 -10.19
N PRO A 181 -0.50 6.15 -11.32
CA PRO A 181 -0.58 5.55 -12.65
C PRO A 181 0.54 4.56 -12.98
N SER A 182 1.78 4.84 -12.57
CA SER A 182 2.94 3.96 -12.77
C SER A 182 3.02 2.77 -11.80
N GLY A 183 2.06 2.64 -10.87
CA GLY A 183 2.00 1.54 -9.92
C GLY A 183 2.62 1.83 -8.56
N LYS A 184 3.10 3.05 -8.29
CA LYS A 184 3.67 3.42 -6.99
C LYS A 184 2.58 3.51 -5.93
N VAL A 185 2.67 2.68 -4.89
CA VAL A 185 1.80 2.77 -3.72
C VAL A 185 2.32 3.86 -2.79
N VAL A 186 1.45 4.78 -2.38
CA VAL A 186 1.76 5.84 -1.41
C VAL A 186 1.37 5.40 -0.01
N ALA A 187 2.34 5.07 0.84
CA ALA A 187 2.08 4.77 2.24
C ALA A 187 1.89 6.05 3.07
N PHE A 188 0.98 6.01 4.05
CA PHE A 188 0.78 7.13 4.97
C PHE A 188 2.04 7.39 5.82
N GLY A 189 2.48 8.64 5.88
CA GLY A 189 3.65 9.05 6.66
C GLY A 189 5.00 8.76 6.00
N VAL A 190 5.03 8.23 4.78
CA VAL A 190 6.26 7.96 4.02
C VAL A 190 6.36 8.96 2.87
N ILE A 191 7.03 10.09 3.11
CA ILE A 191 7.04 11.20 2.14
C ILE A 191 7.70 10.84 0.81
N GLU A 192 8.72 9.98 0.83
CA GLU A 192 9.40 9.53 -0.38
C GLU A 192 8.49 8.75 -1.33
N ASP A 193 7.47 8.07 -0.80
CA ASP A 193 6.51 7.38 -1.67
C ASP A 193 5.67 8.36 -2.49
N LEU A 194 5.25 9.47 -1.87
CA LEU A 194 4.55 10.55 -2.56
C LEU A 194 5.48 11.29 -3.52
N ARG A 195 6.73 11.53 -3.11
CA ARG A 195 7.74 12.19 -3.95
C ARG A 195 7.94 11.41 -5.25
N GLU A 196 8.19 10.12 -5.16
CA GLU A 196 8.38 9.25 -6.33
C GLU A 196 7.13 9.25 -7.23
N ALA A 197 5.94 9.10 -6.64
CA ALA A 197 4.68 9.13 -7.41
C ALA A 197 4.49 10.45 -8.16
N LEU A 198 4.80 11.60 -7.54
CA LEU A 198 4.62 12.92 -8.16
C LEU A 198 5.73 13.27 -9.17
N GLU A 199 6.95 12.80 -8.98
CA GLU A 199 8.03 12.98 -9.97
C GLU A 199 7.73 12.22 -11.27
N VAL A 200 7.15 11.01 -11.18
CA VAL A 200 6.86 10.19 -12.36
C VAL A 200 5.51 10.55 -12.98
N ASP A 201 4.46 10.65 -12.17
CA ASP A 201 3.07 10.74 -12.66
C ASP A 201 2.42 12.11 -12.43
N GLY A 202 3.15 13.08 -11.90
CA GLY A 202 2.62 14.35 -11.42
C GLY A 202 1.81 15.12 -12.47
N GLU A 203 2.13 14.99 -13.75
CA GLU A 203 1.40 15.64 -14.85
C GLU A 203 -0.07 15.16 -14.94
N ASN A 204 -0.34 13.89 -14.62
CA ASN A 204 -1.68 13.29 -14.71
C ASN A 204 -2.44 13.26 -13.37
N ILE A 205 -1.80 13.68 -12.28
CA ILE A 205 -2.40 13.71 -10.95
C ILE A 205 -3.02 15.08 -10.70
N ALA A 206 -4.33 15.15 -10.47
CA ALA A 206 -5.01 16.41 -10.16
C ALA A 206 -4.95 16.78 -8.69
N ALA A 207 -5.02 15.79 -7.80
CA ALA A 207 -4.97 16.02 -6.37
C ALA A 207 -4.34 14.86 -5.59
N PHE A 208 -3.74 15.22 -4.46
CA PHE A 208 -3.43 14.30 -3.37
C PHE A 208 -4.34 14.63 -2.18
N MET A 209 -5.18 13.67 -1.81
CA MET A 209 -6.13 13.77 -0.70
C MET A 209 -5.71 12.88 0.45
N ILE A 210 -5.68 13.41 1.66
CA ILE A 210 -5.20 12.69 2.83
C ILE A 210 -6.01 13.03 4.09
N GLU A 211 -6.21 12.05 4.97
CA GLU A 211 -6.49 12.35 6.37
C GLU A 211 -5.21 12.93 6.99
N PRO A 212 -5.19 14.16 7.54
CA PRO A 212 -4.00 14.71 8.21
C PRO A 212 -3.49 13.84 9.36
N MET A 213 -4.40 13.05 9.95
CA MET A 213 -4.15 12.00 10.92
C MET A 213 -5.13 10.86 10.63
N GLN A 214 -4.66 9.65 10.33
CA GLN A 214 -5.53 8.54 9.94
C GLN A 214 -6.30 7.98 11.13
N GLY A 215 -7.62 8.18 11.12
CA GLY A 215 -8.46 7.78 12.24
C GLY A 215 -8.78 6.29 12.24
N ALA A 216 -9.35 5.79 11.13
CA ALA A 216 -9.77 4.39 11.03
C ALA A 216 -8.61 3.38 11.08
N ALA A 217 -7.42 3.80 10.63
CA ALA A 217 -6.20 3.01 10.66
C ALA A 217 -5.64 2.82 12.08
N GLY A 218 -6.16 3.54 13.08
CA GLY A 218 -5.74 3.43 14.49
C GLY A 218 -5.19 4.72 15.07
N MET A 219 -5.74 5.88 14.68
CA MET A 219 -5.31 7.20 15.16
C MET A 219 -3.82 7.43 14.93
N ILE A 220 -3.36 7.19 13.70
CA ILE A 220 -1.96 7.29 13.31
C ILE A 220 -1.62 8.77 13.05
N THR A 221 -0.75 9.31 13.90
CA THR A 221 -0.17 10.64 13.73
C THR A 221 1.01 10.53 12.74
N PRO A 222 1.08 11.34 11.68
CA PRO A 222 2.22 11.30 10.77
C PRO A 222 3.50 11.84 11.45
N PRO A 223 4.69 11.56 10.89
CA PRO A 223 5.93 12.18 11.35
C PRO A 223 5.83 13.71 11.30
N GLN A 224 6.52 14.39 12.22
CA GLN A 224 6.57 15.85 12.24
C GLN A 224 7.14 16.40 10.91
N GLY A 225 6.48 17.41 10.35
CA GLY A 225 6.87 18.05 9.09
C GLY A 225 6.34 17.34 7.84
N TYR A 226 5.73 16.16 7.98
CA TYR A 226 5.19 15.40 6.86
C TYR A 226 4.15 16.22 6.06
N LEU A 227 3.23 16.92 6.74
CA LEU A 227 2.19 17.69 6.05
C LEU A 227 2.76 18.91 5.32
N LYS A 228 3.80 19.55 5.87
CA LYS A 228 4.54 20.62 5.18
C LYS A 228 5.21 20.12 3.91
N GLU A 229 5.84 18.95 3.97
CA GLU A 229 6.48 18.38 2.79
C GLU A 229 5.46 17.94 1.74
N VAL A 230 4.31 17.39 2.16
CA VAL A 230 3.19 17.09 1.26
C VAL A 230 2.73 18.37 0.54
N GLU A 231 2.48 19.46 1.27
CA GLU A 231 2.09 20.75 0.68
C GLU A 231 3.13 21.25 -0.33
N ALA A 232 4.41 21.23 0.05
CA ALA A 232 5.50 21.67 -0.81
C ALA A 232 5.60 20.84 -2.10
N LEU A 233 5.44 19.51 -1.99
CA LEU A 233 5.43 18.60 -3.13
C LEU A 233 4.22 18.83 -4.04
N CYS A 234 3.02 18.88 -3.47
CA CYS A 234 1.80 19.17 -4.23
C CYS A 234 1.94 20.48 -5.00
N LYS A 235 2.43 21.54 -4.33
CA LYS A 235 2.69 22.84 -4.97
C LYS A 235 3.74 22.75 -6.08
N LYS A 236 4.85 22.04 -5.87
CA LYS A 236 5.92 21.85 -6.86
C LYS A 236 5.39 21.22 -8.15
N HIS A 237 4.53 20.21 -8.03
CA HIS A 237 4.00 19.44 -9.17
C HIS A 237 2.66 19.96 -9.71
N ASN A 238 2.21 21.13 -9.25
CA ASN A 238 0.90 21.70 -9.56
C ASN A 238 -0.22 20.65 -9.32
N VAL A 239 -0.26 20.06 -8.13
CA VAL A 239 -1.25 19.09 -7.68
C VAL A 239 -2.03 19.73 -6.53
N LEU A 240 -3.36 19.60 -6.52
CA LEU A 240 -4.15 20.09 -5.39
C LEU A 240 -3.88 19.27 -4.14
N PHE A 241 -3.67 19.95 -3.02
CA PHE A 241 -3.58 19.31 -1.72
C PHE A 241 -4.91 19.38 -0.98
N ILE A 242 -5.47 18.23 -0.61
CA ILE A 242 -6.79 18.13 0.04
C ILE A 242 -6.66 17.44 1.40
N CYS A 243 -7.16 18.08 2.45
CA CYS A 243 -7.21 17.47 3.79
C CYS A 243 -8.62 17.02 4.17
N ASP A 244 -8.76 15.75 4.49
CA ASP A 244 -9.95 15.19 5.13
C ASP A 244 -9.86 15.39 6.66
N GLU A 245 -10.47 16.47 7.14
CA GLU A 245 -10.52 16.87 8.55
C GLU A 245 -11.81 16.37 9.24
N ILE A 246 -12.58 15.48 8.60
CA ILE A 246 -13.88 15.02 9.11
C ILE A 246 -13.75 14.46 10.53
N GLN A 247 -12.69 13.71 10.82
CA GLN A 247 -12.51 13.05 12.13
C GLN A 247 -11.52 13.73 13.06
N CYS A 248 -10.35 14.16 12.55
CA CYS A 248 -9.28 14.72 13.39
C CYS A 248 -9.47 16.21 13.70
N GLY A 249 -10.23 16.94 12.89
CA GLY A 249 -10.45 18.37 13.04
C GLY A 249 -11.45 18.74 14.13
N LEU A 250 -11.78 20.04 14.15
CA LEU A 250 -12.75 20.68 15.05
C LEU A 250 -12.45 20.39 16.52
N GLY A 251 -11.18 20.55 16.91
CA GLY A 251 -10.69 20.42 18.27
C GLY A 251 -10.37 19.00 18.72
N ARG A 252 -10.74 17.96 17.95
CA ARG A 252 -10.59 16.56 18.35
C ARG A 252 -9.13 16.20 18.63
N ALA A 253 -8.26 16.42 17.65
CA ALA A 253 -6.85 16.12 17.76
C ALA A 253 -6.04 17.29 18.36
N GLY A 254 -6.68 18.20 19.09
CA GLY A 254 -6.02 19.27 19.85
C GLY A 254 -5.63 20.49 19.02
N SER A 255 -6.35 20.74 17.93
CA SER A 255 -6.31 21.98 17.14
C SER A 255 -7.64 22.13 16.41
N ASP A 256 -8.00 23.36 16.04
CA ASP A 256 -9.29 23.63 15.37
C ASP A 256 -9.39 22.89 14.04
N LEU A 257 -8.28 22.79 13.31
CA LEU A 257 -8.05 21.82 12.24
C LEU A 257 -6.65 21.24 12.46
N PHE A 258 -6.44 19.95 12.19
CA PHE A 258 -5.19 19.27 12.49
C PHE A 258 -4.01 19.83 11.69
N HIS A 259 -4.19 20.11 10.41
CA HIS A 259 -3.13 20.65 9.55
C HIS A 259 -2.56 22.00 10.02
N LEU A 260 -3.35 22.79 10.76
CA LEU A 260 -2.91 24.09 11.30
C LEU A 260 -1.77 23.97 12.32
N ARG A 261 -1.56 22.79 12.92
CA ARG A 261 -0.44 22.54 13.84
C ARG A 261 0.92 22.75 13.17
N GLU A 262 0.97 22.54 11.88
CA GLU A 262 2.18 22.72 11.08
C GLU A 262 2.08 23.96 10.19
N ASP A 263 1.15 24.88 10.41
CA ASP A 263 0.98 26.09 9.58
C ASP A 263 0.87 25.77 8.07
N VAL A 264 0.20 24.66 7.78
CA VAL A 264 -0.05 24.16 6.42
C VAL A 264 -1.39 24.70 5.94
N ARG A 265 -1.55 24.99 4.65
CA ARG A 265 -2.80 25.47 4.05
C ARG A 265 -3.17 24.65 2.81
N PRO A 266 -3.96 23.57 2.97
CA PRO A 266 -4.48 22.78 1.85
C PRO A 266 -5.30 23.63 0.87
N ASP A 267 -5.37 23.23 -0.40
CA ASP A 267 -6.24 23.89 -1.40
C ASP A 267 -7.73 23.64 -1.11
N MET A 268 -8.06 22.50 -0.49
CA MET A 268 -9.40 22.19 -0.01
C MET A 268 -9.37 21.43 1.33
N VAL A 269 -10.39 21.68 2.15
CA VAL A 269 -10.59 20.99 3.44
C VAL A 269 -11.98 20.39 3.48
N VAL A 270 -12.06 19.10 3.79
CA VAL A 270 -13.33 18.37 3.94
C VAL A 270 -13.71 18.33 5.41
N LEU A 271 -14.94 18.74 5.73
CA LEU A 271 -15.50 18.79 7.07
C LEU A 271 -16.77 17.95 7.20
N GLY A 272 -17.07 17.50 8.41
CA GLY A 272 -18.27 16.74 8.75
C GLY A 272 -18.39 16.53 10.25
N LYS A 273 -19.08 15.46 10.67
CA LYS A 273 -19.16 14.99 12.07
C LYS A 273 -19.41 16.14 13.07
N ALA A 274 -18.37 16.59 13.78
CA ALA A 274 -18.44 17.63 14.80
C ALA A 274 -18.84 19.02 14.27
N LEU A 275 -18.91 19.22 12.95
CA LEU A 275 -19.27 20.50 12.32
C LEU A 275 -20.58 21.06 12.86
N SER A 276 -21.58 20.23 13.11
CA SER A 276 -22.89 20.62 13.67
C SER A 276 -23.03 20.32 15.17
N GLY A 277 -21.96 19.91 15.84
CA GLY A 277 -21.98 19.43 17.22
C GLY A 277 -22.84 18.17 17.44
N GLY A 278 -23.11 17.40 16.38
CA GLY A 278 -23.92 16.18 16.42
C GLY A 278 -25.44 16.39 16.45
N MET A 279 -25.93 17.63 16.26
CA MET A 279 -27.38 17.90 16.23
C MET A 279 -28.04 17.53 14.91
N CYS A 280 -27.34 17.72 13.79
CA CYS A 280 -27.86 17.51 12.44
C CYS A 280 -26.76 16.96 11.53
N ALA A 281 -27.11 16.15 10.55
CA ALA A 281 -26.15 15.75 9.52
C ALA A 281 -25.78 16.98 8.68
N LEU A 282 -24.51 17.35 8.71
CA LEU A 282 -23.93 18.42 7.91
C LEU A 282 -22.46 18.12 7.66
N SER A 283 -22.05 18.27 6.42
CA SER A 283 -20.68 18.17 5.97
C SER A 283 -20.42 19.21 4.89
N GLY A 284 -19.21 19.25 4.36
CA GLY A 284 -18.94 20.06 3.18
C GLY A 284 -17.45 20.20 2.89
N VAL A 285 -17.17 20.97 1.85
CA VAL A 285 -15.80 21.27 1.42
C VAL A 285 -15.60 22.78 1.49
N MET A 286 -14.53 23.20 2.16
CA MET A 286 -14.00 24.56 2.08
C MET A 286 -12.89 24.60 1.04
N GLY A 287 -12.78 25.71 0.32
CA GLY A 287 -11.67 25.93 -0.62
C GLY A 287 -11.74 27.30 -1.29
N ASP A 288 -10.70 27.62 -2.04
CA ASP A 288 -10.54 28.92 -2.69
C ASP A 288 -11.32 29.03 -4.00
N ASN A 289 -11.42 30.24 -4.53
CA ASN A 289 -12.04 30.49 -5.83
C ASN A 289 -11.41 29.67 -6.97
N ARG A 290 -10.11 29.36 -6.91
CA ARG A 290 -9.44 28.52 -7.93
C ARG A 290 -9.96 27.08 -7.98
N THR A 291 -10.62 26.58 -6.94
CA THR A 291 -11.20 25.23 -6.90
C THR A 291 -12.73 25.32 -6.88
N LEU A 292 -13.32 25.80 -5.78
CA LEU A 292 -14.78 25.88 -5.61
C LEU A 292 -15.43 26.94 -6.50
N GLY A 293 -14.66 27.89 -7.03
CA GLY A 293 -15.17 28.87 -7.99
C GLY A 293 -15.43 28.30 -9.39
N LEU A 294 -14.94 27.08 -9.67
CA LEU A 294 -15.22 26.37 -10.93
C LEU A 294 -16.63 25.76 -10.97
N LEU A 295 -17.33 25.70 -9.83
CA LEU A 295 -18.63 25.03 -9.75
C LEU A 295 -19.72 25.86 -10.44
N ASP A 296 -20.40 25.21 -11.40
CA ASP A 296 -21.61 25.70 -12.03
C ASP A 296 -22.85 25.22 -11.25
N ASN A 297 -24.00 25.82 -11.56
CA ASN A 297 -25.27 25.42 -10.96
C ASN A 297 -25.56 23.93 -11.21
N PHE A 298 -26.09 23.23 -10.21
CA PHE A 298 -26.48 21.82 -10.24
C PHE A 298 -25.34 20.78 -10.35
N GLU A 299 -24.06 21.18 -10.31
CA GLU A 299 -22.96 20.22 -10.35
C GLU A 299 -22.73 19.52 -9.00
N ILE A 300 -22.90 20.25 -7.88
CA ILE A 300 -22.79 19.75 -6.52
C ILE A 300 -23.96 20.29 -5.70
N GLY A 301 -24.65 19.39 -5.00
CA GLY A 301 -25.74 19.74 -4.10
C GLY A 301 -26.35 18.51 -3.45
N SER A 302 -27.06 18.72 -2.35
CA SER A 302 -27.86 17.70 -1.68
C SER A 302 -29.15 18.35 -1.14
N THR A 303 -30.28 17.64 -1.26
CA THR A 303 -31.61 18.17 -0.90
C THR A 303 -31.69 18.63 0.56
N PHE A 304 -30.96 17.94 1.45
CA PHE A 304 -30.89 18.20 2.88
C PHE A 304 -29.61 18.92 3.32
N ALA A 305 -28.76 19.34 2.37
CA ALA A 305 -27.62 20.17 2.70
C ALA A 305 -28.05 21.55 3.17
N ALA A 306 -27.24 22.15 4.05
CA ALA A 306 -27.41 23.53 4.51
C ALA A 306 -28.84 23.88 4.95
N THR A 307 -29.51 22.99 5.69
CA THR A 307 -30.78 23.36 6.33
C THR A 307 -30.58 24.50 7.32
N PRO A 308 -31.59 25.36 7.57
CA PRO A 308 -31.49 26.41 8.59
C PRO A 308 -31.04 25.86 9.95
N VAL A 309 -31.55 24.68 10.33
CA VAL A 309 -31.20 23.97 11.57
C VAL A 309 -29.75 23.54 11.57
N GLY A 310 -29.29 22.86 10.51
CA GLY A 310 -27.90 22.40 10.40
C GLY A 310 -26.90 23.56 10.41
N CYS A 311 -27.22 24.66 9.70
CA CYS A 311 -26.36 25.84 9.69
C CYS A 311 -26.35 26.57 11.04
N ALA A 312 -27.49 26.69 11.72
CA ALA A 312 -27.55 27.29 13.05
C ALA A 312 -26.77 26.47 14.08
N ALA A 313 -26.93 25.14 14.06
CA ALA A 313 -26.17 24.21 14.88
C ALA A 313 -24.67 24.35 14.63
N ALA A 314 -24.25 24.42 13.36
CA ALA A 314 -22.84 24.53 13.02
C ALA A 314 -22.21 25.86 13.43
N ILE A 315 -22.91 26.99 13.25
CA ILE A 315 -22.45 28.29 13.73
C ILE A 315 -22.25 28.23 15.25
N ALA A 316 -23.23 27.71 15.99
CA ALA A 316 -23.15 27.58 17.44
C ALA A 316 -22.03 26.61 17.88
N ALA A 317 -21.82 25.49 17.16
CA ALA A 317 -20.75 24.54 17.44
C ALA A 317 -19.37 25.16 17.25
N LEU A 318 -19.17 25.92 16.17
CA LEU A 318 -17.94 26.65 15.91
C LEU A 318 -17.70 27.77 16.93
N ASP A 319 -18.75 28.44 17.42
CA ASP A 319 -18.60 29.38 18.54
C ASP A 319 -18.15 28.65 19.82
N VAL A 320 -18.76 27.50 20.15
CA VAL A 320 -18.38 26.70 21.33
C VAL A 320 -16.93 26.22 21.24
N LEU A 321 -16.48 25.77 20.05
CA LEU A 321 -15.09 25.37 19.79
C LEU A 321 -14.10 26.43 20.27
N VAL A 322 -14.34 27.68 19.86
CA VAL A 322 -13.48 28.85 20.14
C VAL A 322 -13.69 29.37 21.57
N ASP A 323 -14.93 29.67 21.95
CA ASP A 323 -15.28 30.30 23.23
C ASP A 323 -14.82 29.45 24.41
N GLU A 324 -14.92 28.12 24.30
CA GLU A 324 -14.53 27.18 25.36
C GLU A 324 -13.09 26.67 25.24
N LYS A 325 -12.34 27.12 24.23
CA LYS A 325 -10.95 26.71 23.97
C LYS A 325 -10.80 25.19 23.93
N LEU A 326 -11.67 24.51 23.17
CA LEU A 326 -11.72 23.05 23.20
C LEU A 326 -10.44 22.39 22.67
N SER A 327 -9.77 23.03 21.72
CA SER A 327 -8.48 22.57 21.18
C SER A 327 -7.38 22.55 22.25
N ASP A 328 -7.25 23.62 23.04
CA ASP A 328 -6.29 23.70 24.15
C ASP A 328 -6.61 22.65 25.23
N ARG A 329 -7.90 22.55 25.59
CA ARG A 329 -8.40 21.58 26.56
C ARG A 329 -8.11 20.14 26.11
N ALA A 330 -8.26 19.85 24.82
CA ALA A 330 -7.98 18.53 24.27
C ALA A 330 -6.49 18.18 24.36
N ASN A 331 -5.58 19.14 24.18
CA ASN A 331 -4.15 18.90 24.41
C ASN A 331 -3.85 18.62 25.89
N GLU A 332 -4.32 19.49 26.79
CA GLU A 332 -4.05 19.35 28.23
C GLU A 332 -4.56 18.02 28.78
N LEU A 333 -5.83 17.69 28.51
CA LEU A 333 -6.44 16.45 28.98
C LEU A 333 -5.90 15.21 28.26
N GLY A 334 -5.52 15.35 26.98
CA GLY A 334 -4.86 14.30 26.22
C GLY A 334 -3.54 13.87 26.82
N SER A 335 -2.66 14.85 27.10
CA SER A 335 -1.38 14.60 27.75
C SER A 335 -1.55 14.00 29.15
N LEU A 336 -2.54 14.47 29.92
CA LEU A 336 -2.85 13.88 31.22
C LEU A 336 -3.33 12.42 31.09
N LEU A 337 -4.21 12.13 30.14
CA LEU A 337 -4.73 10.77 29.91
C LEU A 337 -3.60 9.80 29.58
N ILE A 338 -2.75 10.15 28.61
CA ILE A 338 -1.68 9.26 28.15
C ILE A 338 -0.61 9.07 29.22
N SER A 339 -0.15 10.14 29.88
CA SER A 339 0.83 10.00 30.96
C SER A 339 0.31 9.13 32.11
N THR A 340 -0.99 9.19 32.41
CA THR A 340 -1.64 8.31 33.40
C THR A 340 -1.67 6.85 32.94
N LEU A 341 -2.00 6.58 31.68
CA LEU A 341 -2.06 5.22 31.14
C LEU A 341 -0.66 4.58 31.02
N GLU A 342 0.35 5.36 30.64
CA GLU A 342 1.75 4.94 30.61
C GLU A 342 2.27 4.59 32.01
N ALA A 343 1.99 5.44 33.01
CA ALA A 343 2.38 5.20 34.39
C ALA A 343 1.74 3.93 34.98
N ALA A 344 0.54 3.56 34.51
CA ALA A 344 -0.17 2.37 34.96
C ALA A 344 0.49 1.05 34.51
N LYS A 345 1.41 1.07 33.52
CA LYS A 345 2.14 -0.10 33.01
C LYS A 345 1.21 -1.30 32.75
N LEU A 346 0.13 -1.04 32.01
CA LEU A 346 -0.91 -2.03 31.74
C LEU A 346 -0.35 -3.24 30.97
N PRO A 347 -0.65 -4.49 31.39
CA PRO A 347 -0.19 -5.68 30.68
C PRO A 347 -0.76 -5.73 29.26
N HIS A 348 0.02 -6.29 28.33
CA HIS A 348 -0.30 -6.42 26.90
C HIS A 348 -0.45 -5.12 26.12
N VAL A 349 -0.29 -3.94 26.74
CA VAL A 349 -0.24 -2.67 26.02
C VAL A 349 1.17 -2.44 25.50
N THR A 350 1.33 -2.29 24.18
CA THR A 350 2.62 -2.08 23.52
C THR A 350 2.89 -0.62 23.17
N GLY A 351 1.86 0.24 23.23
CA GLY A 351 2.03 1.67 22.99
C GLY A 351 0.71 2.41 22.85
N PHE A 352 0.83 3.68 22.52
CA PHE A 352 -0.27 4.61 22.27
C PHE A 352 0.00 5.36 20.98
N SER A 353 -1.06 5.65 20.21
CA SER A 353 -0.97 6.48 19.02
C SER A 353 -2.10 7.51 19.05
N GLY A 354 -1.79 8.77 18.82
CA GLY A 354 -2.81 9.81 18.88
C GLY A 354 -2.28 11.23 19.02
N ALA A 355 -3.23 12.16 19.15
CA ALA A 355 -3.01 13.57 19.45
C ALA A 355 -4.28 14.17 20.08
N GLY A 356 -4.14 15.22 20.91
CA GLY A 356 -5.28 15.86 21.58
C GLY A 356 -6.10 14.87 22.41
N LEU A 357 -7.41 14.75 22.17
CA LEU A 357 -8.27 13.70 22.75
C LEU A 357 -8.67 12.66 21.70
N PHE A 358 -7.75 12.33 20.79
CA PHE A 358 -7.93 11.35 19.75
C PHE A 358 -6.83 10.29 19.81
N TRP A 359 -7.06 9.27 20.62
CA TRP A 359 -6.05 8.27 20.98
C TRP A 359 -6.53 6.85 20.73
N SER A 360 -5.55 6.00 20.39
CA SER A 360 -5.64 4.55 20.35
C SER A 360 -4.68 3.95 21.37
N ILE A 361 -5.11 2.85 21.99
CA ILE A 361 -4.26 2.00 22.85
C ILE A 361 -3.89 0.77 22.02
N ILE A 362 -2.59 0.53 21.86
CA ILE A 362 -2.06 -0.55 21.04
C ILE A 362 -1.81 -1.75 21.94
N PHE A 363 -2.32 -2.91 21.53
CA PHE A 363 -2.15 -4.17 22.24
C PHE A 363 -1.19 -5.10 21.48
N GLU A 364 -0.58 -6.04 22.20
CA GLU A 364 0.21 -7.12 21.61
C GLU A 364 -0.57 -7.87 20.51
N PRO A 365 0.09 -8.32 19.43
CA PRO A 365 -0.60 -8.95 18.30
C PRO A 365 -1.34 -10.26 18.62
N LYS A 366 -0.94 -11.01 19.66
CA LYS A 366 -1.48 -12.36 19.95
C LYS A 366 -1.52 -12.78 21.44
N PRO A 367 -2.19 -12.08 22.36
CA PRO A 367 -2.66 -12.69 23.59
C PRO A 367 -3.97 -13.46 23.33
N PRO A 368 -4.00 -14.81 23.38
CA PRO A 368 -5.14 -15.63 22.94
C PRO A 368 -6.46 -15.39 23.71
N LYS A 369 -6.43 -14.58 24.77
CA LYS A 369 -7.60 -14.26 25.61
C LYS A 369 -7.90 -12.76 25.72
N VAL A 370 -7.05 -11.87 25.19
CA VAL A 370 -7.16 -10.40 25.36
C VAL A 370 -7.32 -9.74 23.99
N THR A 371 -8.54 -9.79 23.43
CA THR A 371 -8.84 -9.12 22.16
C THR A 371 -9.35 -7.69 22.39
N PRO A 372 -9.12 -6.75 21.46
CA PRO A 372 -9.69 -5.40 21.56
C PRO A 372 -11.20 -5.41 21.75
N ARG A 373 -11.93 -6.30 21.04
CA ARG A 373 -13.38 -6.44 21.18
C ARG A 373 -13.78 -6.86 22.61
N ARG A 374 -13.05 -7.78 23.23
CA ARG A 374 -13.28 -8.20 24.63
C ARG A 374 -12.99 -7.08 25.61
N ILE A 375 -11.92 -6.32 25.42
CA ILE A 375 -11.58 -5.16 26.26
C ILE A 375 -12.69 -4.11 26.19
N VAL A 376 -13.18 -3.79 24.98
CA VAL A 376 -14.30 -2.87 24.80
C VAL A 376 -15.55 -3.38 25.54
N SER A 377 -15.88 -4.68 25.43
CA SER A 377 -17.00 -5.25 26.17
C SER A 377 -16.82 -5.13 27.69
N LEU A 378 -15.62 -5.37 28.22
CA LEU A 378 -15.31 -5.21 29.65
C LEU A 378 -15.38 -3.75 30.11
N LEU A 379 -14.95 -2.80 29.28
CA LEU A 379 -15.09 -1.37 29.57
C LEU A 379 -16.56 -0.94 29.58
N ALA A 380 -17.36 -1.41 28.62
CA ALA A 380 -18.80 -1.16 28.61
C ALA A 380 -19.48 -1.74 29.87
N GLN A 381 -19.07 -2.92 30.33
CA GLN A 381 -19.55 -3.47 31.60
C GLN A 381 -19.23 -2.56 32.79
N ARG A 382 -18.08 -1.89 32.78
CA ARG A 382 -17.68 -0.89 33.78
C ARG A 382 -18.23 0.52 33.54
N GLY A 383 -19.10 0.71 32.54
CA GLY A 383 -19.72 2.00 32.25
C GLY A 383 -18.85 2.94 31.41
N VAL A 384 -17.94 2.42 30.58
CA VAL A 384 -17.11 3.23 29.66
C VAL A 384 -17.32 2.75 28.22
N LEU A 385 -17.77 3.63 27.35
CA LEU A 385 -17.96 3.33 25.93
C LEU A 385 -16.73 3.71 25.13
N VAL A 386 -16.16 2.71 24.45
CA VAL A 386 -15.05 2.85 23.50
C VAL A 386 -15.34 1.97 22.29
N SER A 387 -14.51 2.05 21.25
CA SER A 387 -14.58 1.15 20.10
C SER A 387 -13.19 0.62 19.78
N ALA A 388 -13.10 -0.62 19.30
CA ALA A 388 -11.84 -1.17 18.79
C ALA A 388 -11.60 -0.59 17.39
N ALA A 389 -10.47 0.08 17.15
CA ALA A 389 -10.05 0.63 15.84
C ALA A 389 -8.82 -0.11 15.28
N GLY A 390 -8.50 0.11 14.00
CA GLY A 390 -7.34 -0.47 13.33
C GLY A 390 -7.68 -1.30 12.09
N LEU A 391 -6.69 -1.49 11.21
CA LEU A 391 -6.77 -2.23 9.94
C LEU A 391 -7.17 -3.72 10.07
N ASN A 392 -7.24 -4.21 11.31
CA ASN A 392 -7.69 -5.55 11.70
C ASN A 392 -9.18 -5.60 12.08
N ARG A 393 -10.01 -4.64 11.61
CA ARG A 393 -11.47 -4.68 11.79
C ARG A 393 -12.11 -5.73 10.86
N GLY A 394 -12.15 -6.96 11.34
CA GLY A 394 -13.29 -7.86 11.17
C GLY A 394 -13.41 -8.66 9.86
N SER A 395 -12.58 -9.68 9.72
CA SER A 395 -13.05 -11.06 9.72
C SER A 395 -12.09 -11.83 10.63
N ASP A 396 -12.47 -12.98 11.17
CA ASP A 396 -11.48 -13.91 11.72
C ASP A 396 -10.34 -14.06 10.71
N GLN A 397 -9.17 -13.56 11.07
CA GLN A 397 -7.86 -13.90 10.54
C GLN A 397 -6.87 -12.93 11.17
N THR A 398 -6.11 -13.44 12.13
CA THR A 398 -4.87 -12.79 12.48
C THR A 398 -4.04 -12.68 11.18
N GLU A 399 -3.50 -11.51 10.83
CA GLU A 399 -2.59 -11.34 9.67
C GLU A 399 -1.26 -12.15 9.82
N ASN A 400 -1.19 -12.95 10.88
CA ASN A 400 -0.16 -13.92 11.24
C ASN A 400 -0.71 -15.36 11.31
N GLU A 401 -1.92 -15.65 10.85
CA GLU A 401 -2.41 -17.01 10.61
C GLU A 401 -2.58 -17.22 9.11
N ILE A 402 -1.98 -18.30 8.63
CA ILE A 402 -2.20 -18.86 7.32
C ILE A 402 -3.71 -19.12 7.22
N ASN A 403 -4.39 -18.37 6.36
CA ASN A 403 -5.81 -18.60 6.11
C ASN A 403 -6.01 -19.80 5.16
N ILE A 404 -7.26 -20.18 4.89
CA ILE A 404 -7.54 -21.33 4.00
C ILE A 404 -6.94 -21.13 2.60
N SER A 405 -6.96 -19.90 2.08
CA SER A 405 -6.33 -19.59 0.79
C SER A 405 -4.80 -19.70 0.87
N ASP A 406 -4.18 -19.25 1.96
CA ASP A 406 -2.74 -19.38 2.18
C ASP A 406 -2.36 -20.86 2.37
N LEU A 407 -3.23 -21.70 2.95
CA LEU A 407 -3.01 -23.14 3.06
C LEU A 407 -3.10 -23.84 1.70
N GLU A 408 -4.01 -23.41 0.82
CA GLU A 408 -4.10 -23.88 -0.57
C GLU A 408 -2.81 -23.54 -1.33
N LEU A 409 -2.36 -22.29 -1.24
CA LEU A 409 -1.10 -21.85 -1.85
C LEU A 409 0.11 -22.60 -1.26
N LEU A 410 0.18 -22.75 0.06
CA LEU A 410 1.27 -23.48 0.70
C LEU A 410 1.27 -24.97 0.30
N HIS A 411 0.08 -25.57 0.20
CA HIS A 411 -0.08 -26.93 -0.31
C HIS A 411 0.42 -27.03 -1.74
N HIS A 412 -0.07 -26.17 -2.64
CA HIS A 412 0.35 -26.15 -4.04
C HIS A 412 1.86 -25.90 -4.19
N PHE A 413 2.45 -25.07 -3.33
CA PHE A 413 3.90 -24.90 -3.31
C PHE A 413 4.63 -26.19 -2.96
N SER A 414 4.19 -26.89 -1.91
CA SER A 414 4.80 -28.12 -1.39
C SER A 414 4.59 -29.36 -2.27
N THR A 415 3.65 -29.32 -3.22
CA THR A 415 3.30 -30.45 -4.10
C THR A 415 3.63 -30.20 -5.56
N SER A 416 3.61 -28.94 -6.03
CA SER A 416 3.74 -28.61 -7.45
C SER A 416 4.75 -27.51 -7.71
N THR A 417 4.64 -26.32 -7.10
CA THR A 417 5.53 -25.19 -7.44
C THR A 417 7.00 -25.53 -7.19
N TYR A 418 7.34 -26.24 -6.11
CA TYR A 418 8.72 -26.59 -5.79
C TYR A 418 9.42 -27.43 -6.88
N LEU A 419 8.67 -28.28 -7.61
CA LEU A 419 9.21 -29.10 -8.70
C LEU A 419 9.70 -28.25 -9.88
N THR A 420 9.14 -27.05 -10.03
CA THR A 420 9.50 -26.09 -11.09
C THR A 420 10.68 -25.20 -10.72
N MET A 421 11.18 -25.28 -9.47
CA MET A 421 12.27 -24.45 -8.97
C MET A 421 13.64 -25.09 -9.19
N SER A 422 13.71 -26.43 -9.23
CA SER A 422 14.92 -27.19 -9.53
C SER A 422 14.54 -28.62 -9.89
N ASN A 423 15.33 -29.27 -10.75
CA ASN A 423 15.18 -30.70 -11.03
C ASN A 423 16.29 -31.55 -10.38
N VAL A 424 17.13 -30.94 -9.53
CA VAL A 424 18.13 -31.63 -8.71
C VAL A 424 17.47 -32.08 -7.40
N PRO A 425 17.40 -33.39 -7.09
CA PRO A 425 16.68 -33.89 -5.91
C PRO A 425 17.11 -33.27 -4.57
N ALA A 426 18.40 -32.95 -4.43
CA ALA A 426 18.93 -32.30 -3.22
C ALA A 426 18.39 -30.87 -3.03
N GLU A 427 18.21 -30.11 -4.11
CA GLU A 427 17.64 -28.76 -4.07
C GLU A 427 16.12 -28.78 -3.96
N GLN A 428 15.45 -29.75 -4.60
CA GLN A 428 14.01 -29.94 -4.47
C GLN A 428 13.59 -30.13 -3.02
N HIS A 429 14.36 -30.88 -2.22
CA HIS A 429 14.09 -31.02 -0.79
C HIS A 429 14.15 -29.68 -0.03
N ILE A 430 15.09 -28.80 -0.42
CA ILE A 430 15.26 -27.47 0.16
C ILE A 430 14.04 -26.60 -0.17
N TRP A 431 13.63 -26.56 -1.44
CA TRP A 431 12.41 -25.85 -1.86
C TRP A 431 11.16 -26.41 -1.19
N GLN A 432 10.99 -27.74 -1.18
CA GLN A 432 9.79 -28.39 -0.70
C GLN A 432 9.59 -28.26 0.81
N THR A 433 10.65 -28.36 1.60
CA THR A 433 10.53 -28.51 3.06
C THR A 433 11.34 -27.52 3.87
N THR A 434 12.59 -27.24 3.49
CA THR A 434 13.46 -26.32 4.24
C THR A 434 12.94 -24.89 4.18
N LEU A 435 12.61 -24.41 2.98
CA LEU A 435 12.05 -23.06 2.78
C LEU A 435 10.71 -22.88 3.49
N ILE A 436 9.84 -23.88 3.46
CA ILE A 436 8.56 -23.83 4.17
C ILE A 436 8.79 -23.73 5.69
N ARG A 437 9.68 -24.55 6.25
CA ARG A 437 10.00 -24.50 7.70
C ARG A 437 10.53 -23.13 8.12
N LEU A 438 11.45 -22.57 7.32
CA LEU A 438 11.98 -21.23 7.56
C LEU A 438 10.90 -20.16 7.35
N GLY A 439 10.04 -20.29 6.34
CA GLY A 439 8.92 -19.40 6.12
C GLY A 439 7.96 -19.37 7.32
N LEU A 440 7.63 -20.53 7.88
CA LEU A 440 6.79 -20.62 9.08
C LEU A 440 7.41 -19.91 10.30
N GLN A 441 8.73 -19.76 10.34
CA GLN A 441 9.46 -19.00 11.37
C GLN A 441 9.64 -17.53 10.99
N HIS A 442 9.68 -17.20 9.70
CA HIS A 442 9.98 -15.88 9.14
C HIS A 442 8.92 -15.44 8.12
N LYS A 443 8.03 -14.55 8.57
CA LYS A 443 6.84 -14.12 7.82
C LYS A 443 7.16 -13.63 6.40
N PHE A 444 8.23 -12.87 6.21
CA PHE A 444 8.59 -12.36 4.89
C PHE A 444 8.84 -13.49 3.88
N LEU A 445 9.55 -14.54 4.31
CA LEU A 445 9.83 -15.71 3.48
C LEU A 445 8.56 -16.51 3.17
N LEU A 446 7.69 -16.73 4.18
CA LEU A 446 6.40 -17.38 3.94
C LEU A 446 5.57 -16.64 2.90
N ARG A 447 5.52 -15.31 3.00
CA ARG A 447 4.78 -14.50 2.03
C ARG A 447 5.40 -14.59 0.63
N GLY A 448 6.72 -14.64 0.50
CA GLY A 448 7.36 -14.92 -0.79
C GLY A 448 6.98 -16.27 -1.39
N ILE A 449 6.98 -17.33 -0.57
CA ILE A 449 6.60 -18.69 -0.96
C ILE A 449 5.14 -18.73 -1.47
N LEU A 450 4.22 -18.11 -0.72
CA LEU A 450 2.81 -18.01 -1.12
C LEU A 450 2.67 -17.18 -2.41
N GLY A 451 3.46 -16.12 -2.56
CA GLY A 451 3.52 -15.30 -3.76
C GLY A 451 3.90 -16.11 -5.00
N LEU A 452 4.98 -16.89 -4.94
CA LEU A 452 5.40 -17.77 -6.05
C LEU A 452 4.35 -18.84 -6.38
N SER A 453 3.72 -19.42 -5.35
CA SER A 453 2.69 -20.42 -5.56
C SER A 453 1.47 -19.85 -6.26
N ALA A 454 1.06 -18.63 -5.87
CA ALA A 454 -0.02 -17.92 -6.52
C ALA A 454 0.33 -17.60 -7.98
N LEU A 455 1.55 -17.15 -8.29
CA LEU A 455 1.99 -16.94 -9.68
C LEU A 455 1.92 -18.24 -10.50
N HIS A 456 2.38 -19.36 -9.95
CA HIS A 456 2.33 -20.65 -10.63
C HIS A 456 0.89 -21.11 -10.91
N LEU A 457 -0.03 -20.96 -9.94
CA LEU A 457 -1.45 -21.22 -10.17
C LEU A 457 -2.07 -20.25 -11.18
N GLY A 458 -1.66 -18.98 -11.17
CA GLY A 458 -2.06 -17.98 -12.15
C GLY A 458 -1.67 -18.38 -13.57
N HIS A 459 -0.45 -18.91 -13.75
CA HIS A 459 0.04 -19.44 -15.01
C HIS A 459 -0.75 -20.69 -15.47
N LEU A 460 -0.95 -21.68 -14.60
CA LEU A 460 -1.74 -22.87 -14.93
C LEU A 460 -3.18 -22.51 -15.30
N ALA A 461 -3.82 -21.63 -14.53
CA ALA A 461 -5.16 -21.11 -14.82
C ALA A 461 -5.21 -20.36 -16.16
N HIS A 462 -4.14 -19.66 -16.54
CA HIS A 462 -4.03 -18.98 -17.83
C HIS A 462 -3.98 -19.98 -18.99
N LEU A 463 -3.19 -21.06 -18.89
CA LEU A 463 -3.15 -22.13 -19.90
C LEU A 463 -4.54 -22.77 -20.11
N GLU A 464 -5.36 -22.81 -19.05
CA GLU A 464 -6.73 -23.31 -19.08
C GLU A 464 -7.79 -22.24 -19.48
N SER A 465 -7.36 -21.02 -19.81
CA SER A 465 -8.25 -19.87 -20.10
C SER A 465 -9.25 -19.56 -18.97
N SER A 466 -8.90 -19.86 -17.71
CA SER A 466 -9.75 -19.63 -16.55
C SER A 466 -9.70 -18.17 -16.08
N PRO A 467 -10.86 -17.56 -15.73
CA PRO A 467 -10.90 -16.21 -15.16
C PRO A 467 -10.22 -16.10 -13.78
N SER A 468 -9.92 -17.22 -13.12
CA SER A 468 -9.22 -17.24 -11.83
C SER A 468 -7.73 -16.85 -11.92
N SER A 469 -7.15 -16.81 -13.12
CA SER A 469 -5.76 -16.39 -13.33
C SER A 469 -5.49 -15.00 -12.74
N ILE A 470 -6.40 -14.04 -12.95
CA ILE A 470 -6.28 -12.67 -12.43
C ILE A 470 -6.32 -12.62 -10.89
N ASP A 471 -7.17 -13.45 -10.26
CA ASP A 471 -7.28 -13.52 -8.80
C ASP A 471 -5.97 -14.00 -8.16
N TYR A 472 -5.33 -15.01 -8.76
CA TYR A 472 -4.03 -15.48 -8.32
C TYR A 472 -2.92 -14.45 -8.50
N MET A 473 -2.98 -13.62 -9.53
CA MET A 473 -2.02 -12.52 -9.71
C MET A 473 -2.16 -11.42 -8.64
N VAL A 474 -3.40 -11.09 -8.27
CA VAL A 474 -3.65 -10.15 -7.16
C VAL A 474 -3.14 -10.73 -5.85
N LYS A 475 -3.36 -12.02 -5.59
CA LYS A 475 -2.82 -12.74 -4.42
C LYS A 475 -1.29 -12.73 -4.41
N ALA A 476 -0.66 -13.04 -5.55
CA ALA A 476 0.79 -13.02 -5.70
C ALA A 476 1.39 -11.66 -5.37
N SER A 477 0.82 -10.59 -5.93
CA SER A 477 1.26 -9.21 -5.69
C SER A 477 1.06 -8.78 -4.24
N THR A 478 -0.07 -9.16 -3.65
CA THR A 478 -0.39 -8.88 -2.24
C THR A 478 0.63 -9.53 -1.31
N HIS A 479 0.92 -10.82 -1.52
CA HIS A 479 1.90 -11.52 -0.70
C HIS A 479 3.32 -10.98 -0.89
N GLN A 480 3.72 -10.68 -2.13
CA GLN A 480 5.04 -10.10 -2.40
C GLN A 480 5.24 -8.75 -1.72
N ASN A 481 4.25 -7.86 -1.77
CA ASN A 481 4.33 -6.55 -1.11
C ASN A 481 4.44 -6.65 0.41
N ILE A 482 3.67 -7.56 1.03
CA ILE A 482 3.78 -7.84 2.47
C ILE A 482 5.16 -8.43 2.79
N GLY A 483 5.63 -9.38 1.97
CA GLY A 483 6.93 -10.02 2.13
C GLY A 483 8.09 -9.02 2.07
N LEU A 484 8.10 -8.15 1.05
CA LEU A 484 9.12 -7.12 0.87
C LEU A 484 9.14 -6.11 2.04
N GLY A 485 7.98 -5.74 2.57
CA GLY A 485 7.89 -4.84 3.73
C GLY A 485 8.54 -5.41 4.99
N ASP A 486 8.30 -6.69 5.28
CA ASP A 486 8.90 -7.36 6.44
C ASP A 486 10.37 -7.77 6.20
N PHE A 487 10.74 -8.05 4.96
CA PHE A 487 12.12 -8.35 4.57
C PHE A 487 13.07 -7.16 4.77
N ARG A 488 12.63 -5.94 4.43
CA ARG A 488 13.42 -4.71 4.66
C ARG A 488 13.81 -4.54 6.12
N LYS A 489 12.89 -4.87 7.04
CA LYS A 489 13.17 -4.84 8.49
C LYS A 489 14.16 -5.94 8.89
N ALA A 490 14.05 -7.13 8.31
CA ALA A 490 14.97 -8.23 8.59
C ALA A 490 16.41 -7.91 8.16
N LEU A 491 16.60 -7.12 7.10
CA LEU A 491 17.92 -6.64 6.66
C LEU A 491 18.60 -5.69 7.66
N GLU A 492 17.87 -5.05 8.56
CA GLU A 492 18.43 -4.15 9.58
C GLU A 492 19.16 -4.92 10.71
N THR A 493 18.82 -6.21 10.90
CA THR A 493 19.36 -7.06 11.98
C THR A 493 19.74 -8.46 11.47
N ILE A 494 20.75 -8.53 10.61
CA ILE A 494 21.24 -9.82 10.08
C ILE A 494 22.02 -10.58 11.15
N ASP A 495 21.48 -11.71 11.58
CA ASP A 495 22.12 -12.63 12.52
C ASP A 495 21.94 -14.09 12.09
N ALA A 496 22.56 -15.04 12.82
CA ALA A 496 22.48 -16.46 12.50
C ALA A 496 21.05 -17.04 12.49
N SER A 497 20.09 -16.38 13.18
CA SER A 497 18.70 -16.84 13.24
C SER A 497 17.86 -16.39 12.04
N THR A 498 18.26 -15.31 11.37
CA THR A 498 17.53 -14.72 10.23
C THR A 498 18.24 -14.91 8.90
N PHE A 499 19.54 -15.19 8.90
CA PHE A 499 20.38 -15.31 7.71
C PHE A 499 19.83 -16.28 6.66
N ASP A 500 19.49 -17.51 7.06
CA ASP A 500 18.97 -18.54 6.15
C ASP A 500 17.63 -18.09 5.50
N ALA A 501 16.76 -17.42 6.25
CA ALA A 501 15.50 -16.93 5.71
C ALA A 501 15.69 -15.74 4.77
N ILE A 502 16.59 -14.82 5.10
CA ILE A 502 16.95 -13.68 4.26
C ILE A 502 17.54 -14.19 2.94
N LEU A 503 18.48 -15.15 3.00
CA LEU A 503 19.10 -15.77 1.83
C LEU A 503 18.07 -16.48 0.94
N ALA A 504 17.15 -17.27 1.52
CA ALA A 504 16.07 -17.90 0.77
C ALA A 504 15.13 -16.89 0.09
N PHE A 505 14.74 -15.83 0.80
CA PHE A 505 13.86 -14.81 0.22
C PHE A 505 14.54 -14.04 -0.90
N SER A 506 15.86 -13.87 -0.82
CA SER A 506 16.71 -13.30 -1.87
C SER A 506 16.69 -14.12 -3.17
N CYS A 507 16.47 -15.43 -3.08
CA CYS A 507 16.26 -16.29 -4.25
C CYS A 507 14.81 -16.23 -4.77
N VAL A 508 13.83 -15.97 -3.90
CA VAL A 508 12.40 -15.89 -4.24
C VAL A 508 12.06 -14.59 -4.99
N ILE A 509 12.64 -13.46 -4.57
CA ILE A 509 12.36 -12.14 -5.14
C ILE A 509 12.61 -12.07 -6.67
N PRO A 510 13.76 -12.52 -7.21
CA PRO A 510 14.05 -12.44 -8.63
C PRO A 510 13.10 -13.33 -9.44
N ILE A 511 12.77 -14.52 -8.94
CA ILE A 511 11.84 -15.44 -9.61
C ILE A 511 10.46 -14.80 -9.72
N HIS A 512 9.98 -14.19 -8.64
CA HIS A 512 8.71 -13.46 -8.64
C HIS A 512 8.73 -12.31 -9.65
N SER A 513 9.79 -11.51 -9.63
CA SER A 513 9.94 -10.34 -10.51
C SER A 513 10.04 -10.74 -11.99
N ILE A 514 10.80 -11.80 -12.29
CA ILE A 514 10.96 -12.34 -13.63
C ILE A 514 9.64 -12.96 -14.12
N ALA A 515 8.95 -13.74 -13.30
CA ALA A 515 7.65 -14.32 -13.65
C ALA A 515 6.58 -13.25 -13.98
N VAL A 516 6.60 -12.13 -13.26
CA VAL A 516 5.71 -10.99 -13.56
C VAL A 516 6.13 -10.29 -14.86
N ALA A 517 7.44 -10.15 -15.11
CA ALA A 517 7.98 -9.46 -16.28
C ALA A 517 7.92 -10.30 -17.59
N SER A 518 8.06 -11.62 -17.51
CA SER A 518 8.02 -12.54 -18.66
C SER A 518 6.62 -12.71 -19.24
N GLY A 519 5.60 -12.15 -18.60
CA GLY A 519 4.24 -12.14 -19.14
C GLY A 519 3.58 -13.50 -19.15
N SER A 520 4.13 -14.53 -18.48
CA SER A 520 3.59 -15.90 -18.46
C SER A 520 2.22 -16.03 -17.76
N ALA A 521 1.58 -14.91 -17.43
CA ALA A 521 0.21 -14.82 -16.97
C ALA A 521 -0.61 -13.63 -17.53
N TYR A 522 -0.18 -12.94 -18.59
CA TYR A 522 -0.76 -11.63 -18.91
C TYR A 522 -1.45 -11.45 -20.27
N GLN A 523 -2.65 -10.85 -20.13
CA GLN A 523 -3.30 -9.81 -20.94
C GLN A 523 -2.58 -9.29 -22.19
N PRO A 524 -3.33 -8.84 -23.22
CA PRO A 524 -2.74 -8.32 -24.45
C PRO A 524 -1.75 -7.22 -24.13
N ALA A 525 -0.53 -7.37 -24.68
CA ALA A 525 0.60 -6.48 -24.57
C ALA A 525 0.20 -5.04 -24.27
N ASN A 526 0.63 -4.51 -23.13
CA ASN A 526 0.81 -3.07 -23.03
C ASN A 526 2.02 -2.75 -23.93
N PRO A 527 1.83 -2.13 -25.11
CA PRO A 527 2.92 -1.94 -26.07
C PRO A 527 4.05 -1.04 -25.56
N ASP A 528 3.82 -0.35 -24.43
CA ASP A 528 4.78 0.55 -23.79
C ASP A 528 5.61 -0.12 -22.67
N GLN A 529 5.36 -1.38 -22.31
CA GLN A 529 6.13 -2.05 -21.26
C GLN A 529 7.47 -2.56 -21.82
N ASP A 530 8.55 -1.84 -21.51
CA ASP A 530 9.88 -2.24 -21.90
C ASP A 530 10.39 -3.43 -21.06
N ILE A 531 10.42 -4.61 -21.68
CA ILE A 531 10.88 -5.84 -21.04
C ILE A 531 12.34 -5.77 -20.60
N LEU A 532 13.17 -5.03 -21.34
CA LEU A 532 14.59 -4.87 -21.02
C LEU A 532 14.77 -4.09 -19.71
N SER A 533 14.12 -2.94 -19.56
CA SER A 533 14.16 -2.18 -18.30
C SER A 533 13.58 -2.95 -17.11
N SER A 534 12.50 -3.70 -17.31
CA SER A 534 11.87 -4.53 -16.28
C SER A 534 12.81 -5.66 -15.82
N PHE A 535 13.49 -6.31 -16.77
CA PHE A 535 14.48 -7.33 -16.48
C PHE A 535 15.70 -6.75 -15.74
N LEU A 536 16.24 -5.62 -16.21
CA LEU A 536 17.37 -4.95 -15.55
C LEU A 536 17.04 -4.50 -14.12
N SER A 537 15.83 -4.01 -13.88
CA SER A 537 15.36 -3.65 -12.54
C SER A 537 15.31 -4.86 -11.61
N SER A 538 14.86 -6.01 -12.12
CA SER A 538 14.84 -7.29 -11.40
C SER A 538 16.26 -7.76 -11.04
N LEU A 539 17.21 -7.62 -11.98
CA LEU A 539 18.62 -7.96 -11.74
C LEU A 539 19.27 -7.02 -10.71
N SER A 540 18.98 -5.72 -10.76
CA SER A 540 19.50 -4.76 -9.78
C SER A 540 19.05 -5.09 -8.36
N LEU A 541 17.79 -5.52 -8.19
CA LEU A 541 17.25 -5.92 -6.89
C LEU A 541 18.00 -7.16 -6.34
N PHE A 542 18.25 -8.14 -7.21
CA PHE A 542 18.96 -9.36 -6.84
C PHE A 542 20.42 -9.09 -6.44
N ARG A 543 21.13 -8.25 -7.21
CA ARG A 543 22.53 -7.86 -6.94
C ARG A 543 22.68 -7.08 -5.63
N SER A 544 21.79 -6.12 -5.38
CA SER A 544 21.80 -5.32 -4.15
C SER A 544 21.67 -6.21 -2.92
N VAL A 545 20.73 -7.16 -2.94
CA VAL A 545 20.51 -8.08 -1.83
C VAL A 545 21.71 -9.01 -1.61
N ASN A 546 22.31 -9.54 -2.68
CA ASN A 546 23.48 -10.41 -2.54
C ASN A 546 24.74 -9.66 -2.04
N SER A 547 24.92 -8.39 -2.46
CA SER A 547 26.02 -7.54 -1.97
C SER A 547 25.98 -7.28 -0.45
N LEU A 548 24.76 -7.27 0.12
CA LEU A 548 24.54 -7.13 1.56
C LEU A 548 24.85 -8.43 2.33
N LEU A 549 24.84 -9.59 1.66
CA LEU A 549 25.01 -10.91 2.28
C LEU A 549 26.45 -11.45 2.17
N LEU A 550 27.21 -11.02 1.16
CA LEU A 550 28.61 -11.40 0.94
C LEU A 550 29.56 -11.14 2.13
N PRO A 551 29.43 -10.07 2.93
CA PRO A 551 30.25 -9.87 4.13
C PRO A 551 30.12 -10.96 5.20
N SER A 552 29.09 -11.82 5.12
CA SER A 552 28.77 -12.90 6.07
C SER A 552 29.19 -14.29 5.57
N LEU A 553 30.24 -14.37 4.74
CA LEU A 553 30.77 -15.59 4.11
C LEU A 553 31.05 -16.75 5.08
N ASP A 554 31.45 -16.46 6.32
CA ASP A 554 31.70 -17.47 7.35
C ASP A 554 30.42 -18.22 7.75
N ILE A 555 29.27 -17.52 7.82
CA ILE A 555 27.95 -18.09 8.13
C ILE A 555 27.41 -18.88 6.92
N TYR A 556 27.68 -18.39 5.70
CA TYR A 556 27.23 -18.98 4.45
C TYR A 556 27.66 -20.46 4.28
N THR A 557 28.91 -20.78 4.61
CA THR A 557 29.43 -22.17 4.51
C THR A 557 28.73 -23.17 5.44
N SER A 558 28.03 -22.68 6.47
CA SER A 558 27.26 -23.49 7.42
C SER A 558 25.75 -23.50 7.17
N SER A 559 25.28 -22.74 6.17
CA SER A 559 23.86 -22.57 5.85
C SER A 559 23.24 -23.83 5.26
N THR A 560 22.02 -24.15 5.71
CA THR A 560 21.23 -25.28 5.18
C THR A 560 20.69 -25.03 3.77
N ILE A 561 20.70 -23.78 3.32
CA ILE A 561 20.24 -23.34 2.00
C ILE A 561 21.41 -23.04 1.04
N SER A 562 22.66 -23.13 1.52
CA SER A 562 23.86 -22.93 0.70
C SER A 562 23.87 -23.72 -0.63
N PRO A 563 23.27 -24.92 -0.78
CA PRO A 563 23.17 -25.59 -2.08
C PRO A 563 22.36 -24.82 -3.14
N LEU A 564 21.37 -23.99 -2.77
CA LEU A 564 20.60 -23.19 -3.74
C LEU A 564 21.44 -22.10 -4.42
N LEU A 565 22.54 -21.72 -3.79
CA LEU A 565 23.43 -20.65 -4.23
C LEU A 565 24.88 -21.14 -4.36
N GLN A 566 25.10 -22.47 -4.39
CA GLN A 566 26.44 -23.05 -4.50
C GLN A 566 27.15 -22.47 -5.75
N ILE A 567 27.93 -21.42 -5.53
CA ILE A 567 29.08 -21.07 -6.33
C ILE A 567 29.94 -22.31 -6.22
N THR A 568 30.08 -23.05 -7.29
CA THR A 568 31.09 -24.11 -7.38
C THR A 568 32.44 -23.46 -7.06
N THR A 569 32.87 -23.56 -5.80
CA THR A 569 34.25 -23.31 -5.37
C THR A 569 35.18 -24.40 -5.91
N GLN A 570 34.61 -25.43 -6.56
CA GLN A 570 35.35 -26.26 -7.50
C GLN A 570 35.79 -25.40 -8.67
N LYS A 571 37.11 -25.24 -8.77
CA LYS A 571 37.83 -24.81 -9.98
C LYS A 571 37.09 -25.37 -11.20
N LEU A 572 36.45 -24.47 -11.96
CA LEU A 572 35.59 -24.84 -13.08
C LEU A 572 36.36 -25.79 -14.01
N PRO A 573 35.75 -26.89 -14.49
CA PRO A 573 36.39 -27.76 -15.47
C PRO A 573 36.85 -26.94 -16.67
N GLU A 574 37.99 -27.32 -17.28
CA GLU A 574 38.40 -26.71 -18.54
C GLU A 574 37.30 -26.90 -19.60
N PRO A 575 37.05 -25.89 -20.46
CA PRO A 575 35.83 -25.81 -21.26
C PRO A 575 35.68 -27.02 -22.19
N SER A 576 34.63 -27.82 -21.96
CA SER A 576 34.10 -28.70 -22.99
C SER A 576 33.36 -27.87 -24.05
N THR A 577 33.45 -28.30 -25.30
CA THR A 577 32.82 -27.60 -26.45
C THR A 577 31.30 -27.53 -26.28
N PHE A 578 30.73 -26.32 -26.28
CA PHE A 578 29.28 -26.09 -26.26
C PHE A 578 28.80 -25.32 -27.51
N PRO A 579 27.53 -25.51 -27.95
CA PRO A 579 26.97 -24.76 -29.06
C PRO A 579 27.00 -23.25 -28.78
N GLY A 580 27.69 -22.48 -29.62
CA GLY A 580 27.84 -21.02 -29.45
C GLY A 580 29.20 -20.54 -28.95
N MET A 581 30.15 -21.45 -28.68
CA MET A 581 31.51 -21.09 -28.26
C MET A 581 32.21 -20.15 -29.27
N ASP A 582 32.14 -20.46 -30.57
CA ASP A 582 32.65 -19.61 -31.66
C ASP A 582 31.95 -18.23 -31.72
N SER A 583 30.72 -18.11 -31.21
CA SER A 583 30.02 -16.83 -31.11
C SER A 583 30.57 -15.98 -29.97
N LEU A 584 30.87 -16.58 -28.81
CA LEU A 584 31.48 -15.88 -27.68
C LEU A 584 32.92 -15.43 -27.97
N GLU A 585 33.65 -16.14 -28.83
CA GLU A 585 34.96 -15.67 -29.34
C GLU A 585 34.80 -14.45 -30.26
N ARG A 586 33.84 -14.49 -31.19
CA ARG A 586 33.51 -13.34 -32.05
C ARG A 586 33.02 -12.13 -31.25
N LEU A 587 32.21 -12.37 -30.22
CA LEU A 587 31.75 -11.33 -29.28
C LEU A 587 32.93 -10.65 -28.57
N GLU A 588 33.91 -11.42 -28.09
CA GLU A 588 35.10 -10.87 -27.44
C GLU A 588 35.95 -10.02 -28.40
N ILE A 589 36.14 -10.48 -29.63
CA ILE A 589 36.83 -9.72 -30.68
C ILE A 589 36.08 -8.42 -30.99
N ALA A 590 34.76 -8.48 -31.15
CA ALA A 590 33.93 -7.30 -31.42
C ALA A 590 33.96 -6.30 -30.27
N CYS A 591 33.84 -6.74 -29.01
CA CYS A 591 33.96 -5.89 -27.84
C CYS A 591 35.35 -5.26 -27.69
N THR A 592 36.41 -5.96 -28.13
CA THR A 592 37.78 -5.45 -28.11
C THR A 592 38.03 -4.36 -29.17
N ASN A 593 37.40 -4.52 -30.34
CA ASN A 593 37.54 -3.61 -31.47
C ASN A 593 36.59 -2.39 -31.40
N PHE A 594 35.50 -2.48 -30.64
CA PHE A 594 34.57 -1.38 -30.41
C PHE A 594 35.18 -0.34 -29.46
N SER A 595 35.34 0.91 -29.92
CA SER A 595 35.92 2.00 -29.13
C SER A 595 35.02 3.23 -29.16
N THR A 596 34.66 3.74 -27.98
CA THR A 596 33.80 4.92 -27.81
C THR A 596 34.55 6.14 -27.25
N SER A 597 35.84 6.02 -26.93
CA SER A 597 36.65 7.07 -26.28
C SER A 597 37.95 7.41 -27.03
N THR A 598 38.33 8.69 -26.99
CA THR A 598 39.55 9.27 -27.56
C THR A 598 40.84 8.94 -26.79
N THR A 599 40.77 8.29 -25.61
CA THR A 599 41.97 7.98 -24.78
C THR A 599 42.26 6.48 -24.65
N SER A 600 43.53 6.08 -24.81
CA SER A 600 43.96 4.67 -24.78
C SER A 600 43.72 3.97 -23.43
N PHE A 601 43.76 4.71 -22.32
CA PHE A 601 43.53 4.18 -20.98
C PHE A 601 42.08 3.78 -20.73
N GLN A 602 41.11 4.61 -21.14
CA GLN A 602 39.68 4.31 -20.99
C GLN A 602 39.27 3.09 -21.82
N ASN A 603 39.82 2.98 -23.04
CA ASN A 603 39.61 1.81 -23.90
C ASN A 603 40.16 0.52 -23.27
N HIS A 604 41.31 0.57 -22.57
CA HIS A 604 41.85 -0.60 -21.85
C HIS A 604 40.98 -1.01 -20.66
N LEU A 605 40.49 -0.05 -19.87
CA LEU A 605 39.61 -0.32 -18.73
C LEU A 605 38.29 -0.95 -19.20
N GLN A 606 37.71 -0.43 -20.28
CA GLN A 606 36.48 -0.93 -20.87
C GLN A 606 36.62 -2.35 -21.44
N ARG A 607 37.75 -2.65 -22.08
CA ARG A 607 38.08 -4.02 -22.54
C ARG A 607 38.11 -5.00 -21.39
N ASN A 608 38.77 -4.64 -20.28
CA ASN A 608 38.83 -5.51 -19.10
C ASN A 608 37.43 -5.83 -18.52
N ILE A 609 36.54 -4.83 -18.48
CA ILE A 609 35.16 -5.00 -18.00
C ILE A 609 34.41 -6.03 -18.85
N PHE A 610 34.43 -5.89 -20.18
CA PHE A 610 33.71 -6.80 -21.09
C PHE A 610 34.35 -8.19 -21.18
N SER A 611 35.69 -8.29 -21.26
CA SER A 611 36.37 -9.60 -21.25
C SER A 611 36.09 -10.36 -19.95
N SER A 612 36.02 -9.68 -18.80
CA SER A 612 35.65 -10.32 -17.54
C SER A 612 34.20 -10.85 -17.56
N ALA A 613 33.25 -10.07 -18.09
CA ALA A 613 31.84 -10.49 -18.20
C ALA A 613 31.64 -11.66 -19.18
N ILE A 614 32.41 -11.69 -20.27
CA ILE A 614 32.39 -12.79 -21.25
C ILE A 614 33.05 -14.04 -20.66
N ALA A 615 34.14 -13.90 -19.90
CA ALA A 615 34.79 -15.02 -19.23
C ALA A 615 33.87 -15.69 -18.20
N THR A 616 33.15 -14.91 -17.40
CA THR A 616 32.13 -15.46 -16.49
C THR A 616 30.96 -16.07 -17.24
N LEU A 617 30.53 -15.49 -18.37
CA LEU A 617 29.47 -16.05 -19.21
C LEU A 617 29.87 -17.41 -19.78
N ARG A 618 31.10 -17.55 -20.31
CA ARG A 618 31.65 -18.81 -20.80
C ARG A 618 31.65 -19.88 -19.71
N SER A 619 32.06 -19.51 -18.50
CA SER A 619 32.02 -20.38 -17.34
C SER A 619 30.59 -20.85 -17.04
N THR A 620 29.61 -19.94 -17.04
CA THR A 620 28.20 -20.28 -16.79
C THR A 620 27.67 -21.25 -17.85
N PHE A 621 27.94 -20.98 -19.14
CA PHE A 621 27.58 -21.88 -20.23
C PHE A 621 28.19 -23.28 -20.05
N ALA A 622 29.48 -23.37 -19.73
CA ALA A 622 30.16 -24.65 -19.50
C ALA A 622 29.51 -25.44 -18.35
N THR A 623 29.16 -24.78 -17.23
CA THR A 623 28.48 -25.44 -16.11
C THR A 623 27.06 -25.92 -16.43
N THR A 624 26.39 -25.26 -17.37
CA THR A 624 25.03 -25.62 -17.81
C THR A 624 25.02 -26.63 -18.97
N VAL A 625 26.16 -26.87 -19.63
CA VAL A 625 26.27 -27.72 -20.82
C VAL A 625 27.04 -29.03 -20.56
N ASP A 626 27.96 -29.09 -19.59
CA ASP A 626 28.82 -30.26 -19.35
C ASP A 626 28.21 -31.38 -18.48
N THR A 627 26.89 -31.59 -18.54
CA THR A 627 26.31 -32.82 -18.00
C THR A 627 25.67 -33.61 -19.12
N THR A 628 26.08 -34.87 -19.24
CA THR A 628 25.52 -35.94 -20.08
C THR A 628 24.03 -36.25 -19.86
N SER A 629 23.30 -35.36 -19.19
CA SER A 629 21.84 -35.31 -19.08
C SER A 629 21.38 -33.92 -19.52
N ILE A 630 20.51 -33.88 -20.52
CA ILE A 630 19.80 -32.68 -21.02
C ILE A 630 18.92 -32.02 -19.93
N ASP A 631 18.84 -32.61 -18.73
CA ASP A 631 17.80 -32.35 -17.75
C ASP A 631 18.32 -31.83 -16.39
N ARG A 632 19.31 -30.94 -16.31
CA ARG A 632 19.67 -30.28 -15.02
C ARG A 632 19.43 -28.77 -15.03
N PHE A 633 18.33 -28.36 -14.41
CA PHE A 633 17.94 -26.97 -14.14
C PHE A 633 18.11 -26.66 -12.65
N THR A 634 18.93 -25.65 -12.35
CA THR A 634 19.03 -25.05 -11.03
C THR A 634 18.95 -23.54 -11.16
N ILE A 635 18.26 -22.88 -10.22
CA ILE A 635 18.16 -21.41 -10.18
C ILE A 635 19.54 -20.77 -10.10
N GLY A 636 20.45 -21.38 -9.34
CA GLY A 636 21.85 -21.00 -9.28
C GLY A 636 22.48 -20.96 -10.68
N ALA A 637 22.39 -22.03 -11.46
CA ALA A 637 23.04 -22.09 -12.76
C ALA A 637 22.54 -21.04 -13.77
N VAL A 638 21.26 -20.66 -13.69
CA VAL A 638 20.66 -19.66 -14.60
C VAL A 638 20.94 -18.23 -14.13
N LEU A 639 20.80 -17.94 -12.84
CA LEU A 639 20.93 -16.56 -12.32
C LEU A 639 22.35 -16.20 -11.89
N ILE A 640 23.27 -17.17 -11.70
CA ILE A 640 24.62 -16.93 -11.16
C ILE A 640 25.42 -15.90 -11.98
N TRP A 641 25.29 -15.92 -13.31
CA TRP A 641 26.01 -14.97 -14.16
C TRP A 641 25.67 -13.53 -13.80
N THR A 642 24.38 -13.24 -13.58
CA THR A 642 23.89 -11.90 -13.23
C THR A 642 24.43 -11.40 -11.89
N ILE A 643 24.82 -12.31 -11.00
CA ILE A 643 25.47 -12.01 -9.72
C ILE A 643 26.99 -11.82 -9.90
N SER A 644 27.58 -12.58 -10.82
CA SER A 644 29.04 -12.74 -10.94
C SER A 644 29.69 -11.67 -11.83
N VAL A 645 28.92 -11.00 -12.69
CA VAL A 645 29.41 -9.86 -13.47
C VAL A 645 29.72 -8.67 -12.55
N SER A 646 30.67 -7.83 -12.95
CA SER A 646 31.12 -6.68 -12.15
C SER A 646 30.08 -5.54 -12.16
N ASP A 647 30.11 -4.68 -11.14
CA ASP A 647 29.20 -3.52 -11.09
C ASP A 647 29.46 -2.56 -12.24
N GLU A 648 30.71 -2.43 -12.68
CA GLU A 648 31.09 -1.60 -13.82
C GLU A 648 30.45 -2.10 -15.11
N TYR A 649 30.36 -3.42 -15.32
CA TYR A 649 29.62 -3.99 -16.45
C TYR A 649 28.13 -3.62 -16.38
N PHE A 650 27.52 -3.75 -15.20
CA PHE A 650 26.10 -3.44 -15.01
C PHE A 650 25.79 -1.95 -15.25
N VAL A 651 26.71 -1.04 -14.88
CA VAL A 651 26.62 0.38 -15.21
C VAL A 651 26.66 0.62 -16.72
N GLN A 652 27.47 -0.13 -17.49
CA GLN A 652 27.46 -0.02 -18.95
C GLN A 652 26.15 -0.58 -19.55
N LEU A 653 25.63 -1.67 -18.98
CA LEU A 653 24.39 -2.30 -19.42
C LEU A 653 23.17 -1.39 -19.20
N SER A 654 23.04 -0.78 -18.03
CA SER A 654 21.97 0.18 -17.70
C SER A 654 22.01 1.47 -18.53
N ARG A 655 23.16 1.80 -19.13
CA ARG A 655 23.33 2.90 -20.07
C ARG A 655 23.06 2.52 -21.53
N GLY A 656 22.65 1.28 -21.80
CA GLY A 656 22.41 0.78 -23.15
C GLY A 656 23.67 0.66 -23.99
N HIS A 657 24.85 0.42 -23.38
CA HIS A 657 26.09 0.30 -24.14
C HIS A 657 26.02 -0.89 -25.11
N PRO A 658 26.31 -0.73 -26.42
CA PRO A 658 26.13 -1.79 -27.41
C PRO A 658 26.86 -3.10 -27.09
N SER A 659 28.13 -3.03 -26.67
CA SER A 659 28.88 -4.23 -26.21
C SER A 659 28.23 -4.94 -25.03
N ALA A 660 27.65 -4.20 -24.08
CA ALA A 660 27.00 -4.78 -22.90
C ALA A 660 25.65 -5.42 -23.29
N LEU A 661 24.88 -4.77 -24.16
CA LEU A 661 23.65 -5.33 -24.72
C LEU A 661 23.94 -6.61 -25.54
N ALA A 662 24.99 -6.63 -26.36
CA ALA A 662 25.40 -7.81 -27.11
C ALA A 662 25.79 -8.98 -26.19
N ILE A 663 26.49 -8.72 -25.07
CA ILE A 663 26.79 -9.74 -24.05
C ILE A 663 25.49 -10.23 -23.37
N LEU A 664 24.55 -9.33 -23.05
CA LEU A 664 23.25 -9.69 -22.50
C LEU A 664 22.42 -10.55 -23.46
N ALA A 665 22.45 -10.29 -24.77
CA ALA A 665 21.78 -11.12 -25.77
C ALA A 665 22.32 -12.56 -25.79
N HIS A 666 23.64 -12.74 -25.59
CA HIS A 666 24.23 -14.08 -25.46
C HIS A 666 23.80 -14.76 -24.16
N TYR A 667 23.66 -14.04 -23.05
CA TYR A 667 23.10 -14.58 -21.81
C TYR A 667 21.61 -14.93 -21.96
N ALA A 668 20.82 -14.15 -22.72
CA ALA A 668 19.41 -14.44 -22.96
C ALA A 668 19.17 -15.79 -23.66
N VAL A 669 20.14 -16.29 -24.44
CA VAL A 669 20.11 -17.66 -24.97
C VAL A 669 20.10 -18.70 -23.85
N LEU A 670 20.83 -18.47 -22.75
CA LEU A 670 20.81 -19.36 -21.61
C LEU A 670 19.43 -19.41 -20.96
N LEU A 671 18.76 -18.26 -20.84
CA LEU A 671 17.39 -18.18 -20.33
C LEU A 671 16.42 -18.94 -21.25
N HIS A 672 16.55 -18.77 -22.56
CA HIS A 672 15.71 -19.45 -23.55
C HIS A 672 15.88 -20.98 -23.58
N ARG A 673 17.03 -21.51 -23.16
CA ARG A 673 17.19 -22.98 -23.03
C ARG A 673 16.31 -23.60 -21.96
N HIS A 674 15.77 -22.78 -21.06
CA HIS A 674 14.87 -23.18 -19.99
C HIS A 674 13.48 -22.55 -20.17
N ASP A 675 13.05 -22.34 -21.42
CA ASP A 675 11.73 -21.80 -21.77
C ASP A 675 10.57 -22.69 -21.30
N ASP A 676 10.85 -23.97 -21.02
CA ASP A 676 9.95 -24.95 -20.40
C ASP A 676 9.61 -24.62 -18.93
N VAL A 677 10.40 -23.75 -18.29
CA VAL A 677 10.15 -23.26 -16.94
C VAL A 677 9.20 -22.07 -17.02
N TRP A 678 8.01 -22.21 -16.42
CA TRP A 678 6.91 -21.25 -16.54
C TRP A 678 7.26 -19.79 -16.25
N TRP A 679 8.20 -19.52 -15.34
CA TRP A 679 8.61 -18.15 -15.01
C TRP A 679 9.68 -17.58 -15.95
N LEU A 680 10.35 -18.42 -16.75
CA LEU A 680 11.31 -18.03 -17.79
C LEU A 680 10.70 -18.02 -19.20
N GLN A 681 9.55 -18.64 -19.39
CA GLN A 681 8.89 -18.80 -20.67
C GLN A 681 8.76 -17.46 -21.43
N GLY A 682 9.23 -17.42 -22.67
CA GLY A 682 9.19 -16.26 -23.56
C GLY A 682 10.21 -15.16 -23.26
N LEU A 683 10.87 -15.19 -22.10
CA LEU A 683 11.79 -14.13 -21.67
C LEU A 683 13.04 -14.04 -22.56
N GLY A 684 13.70 -15.18 -22.81
CA GLY A 684 14.94 -15.22 -23.58
C GLY A 684 14.72 -14.73 -25.02
N PHE A 685 13.63 -15.17 -25.65
CA PHE A 685 13.21 -14.70 -26.98
C PHE A 685 13.00 -13.18 -26.99
N SER A 686 12.17 -12.68 -26.07
CA SER A 686 11.76 -11.27 -26.02
C SER A 686 12.95 -10.34 -25.73
N LEU A 687 13.89 -10.78 -24.87
CA LEU A 687 15.13 -10.04 -24.61
C LEU A 687 16.02 -9.96 -25.86
N VAL A 688 16.22 -11.06 -26.58
CA VAL A 688 17.03 -11.06 -27.81
C VAL A 688 16.38 -10.18 -28.89
N GLU A 689 15.06 -10.27 -29.07
CA GLU A 689 14.31 -9.44 -30.01
C GLU A 689 14.50 -7.95 -29.71
N LYS A 690 14.24 -7.56 -28.46
CA LYS A 690 14.37 -6.16 -28.00
C LYS A 690 15.79 -5.64 -28.11
N ILE A 691 16.79 -6.40 -27.67
CA ILE A 691 18.20 -6.01 -27.75
C ILE A 691 18.66 -5.87 -29.20
N CYS A 692 18.27 -6.79 -30.08
CA CYS A 692 18.65 -6.70 -31.49
C CYS A 692 18.02 -5.50 -32.20
N ALA A 693 16.85 -5.04 -31.76
CA ALA A 693 16.22 -3.83 -32.28
C ALA A 693 16.96 -2.54 -31.84
N GLU A 694 17.70 -2.59 -30.74
CA GLU A 694 18.45 -1.44 -30.19
C GLU A 694 19.93 -1.39 -30.64
N LEU A 695 20.46 -2.50 -31.13
CA LEU A 695 21.82 -2.59 -31.66
C LEU A 695 21.90 -2.13 -33.12
N GLY A 696 22.96 -1.40 -33.46
CA GLY A 696 23.25 -0.98 -34.84
C GLY A 696 23.68 -2.16 -35.74
N ASP A 697 23.62 -1.95 -37.07
CA ASP A 697 23.95 -2.95 -38.09
C ASP A 697 25.35 -3.55 -37.93
N GLU A 698 26.28 -2.81 -37.34
CA GLU A 698 27.65 -3.27 -37.07
C GLU A 698 27.73 -4.45 -36.08
N TRP A 699 26.67 -4.69 -35.29
CA TRP A 699 26.57 -5.81 -34.35
C TRP A 699 25.83 -7.01 -34.93
N ALA A 700 25.25 -6.91 -36.14
CA ALA A 700 24.36 -7.93 -36.70
C ALA A 700 24.99 -9.33 -36.78
N GLU A 701 26.27 -9.43 -37.16
CA GLU A 701 26.96 -10.73 -37.23
C GLU A 701 27.34 -11.29 -35.84
N VAL A 702 27.50 -10.41 -34.83
CA VAL A 702 27.78 -10.81 -33.44
C VAL A 702 26.52 -11.36 -32.77
N VAL A 703 25.36 -10.74 -33.01
CA VAL A 703 24.07 -11.21 -32.45
C VAL A 703 23.34 -12.23 -33.34
N ARG A 704 23.96 -12.66 -34.44
CA ARG A 704 23.39 -13.67 -35.35
C ARG A 704 23.13 -15.00 -34.64
N TRP A 705 24.09 -15.48 -33.83
CA TRP A 705 23.89 -16.73 -33.09
C TRP A 705 22.80 -16.62 -32.02
N PRO A 706 22.75 -15.58 -31.17
CA PRO A 706 21.62 -15.38 -30.26
C PRO A 706 20.26 -15.39 -30.95
N ARG A 707 20.12 -14.69 -32.10
CA ARG A 707 18.88 -14.70 -32.89
C ARG A 707 18.49 -16.10 -33.36
N MET A 708 19.42 -16.80 -33.99
CA MET A 708 19.18 -18.18 -34.45
C MET A 708 18.85 -19.13 -33.29
N ALA A 709 19.48 -18.94 -32.12
CA ALA A 709 19.31 -19.81 -30.96
C ALA A 709 17.93 -19.65 -30.30
N VAL A 710 17.26 -18.50 -30.47
CA VAL A 710 15.90 -18.26 -29.98
C VAL A 710 14.81 -18.35 -31.08
N GLY A 711 15.20 -18.51 -32.35
CA GLY A 711 14.28 -18.65 -33.49
C GLY A 711 13.91 -17.35 -34.22
N LEU A 712 14.75 -16.31 -34.16
CA LEU A 712 14.60 -14.97 -34.80
C LEU A 712 15.40 -14.76 -36.09
#